data_AF-A0A819BGV3-F1
#
_entry.id   AF-A0A819BGV3-F1
#
_cell.length_a   1.000
_cell.length_b   1.000
_cell.length_c   1.000
_cell.angle_alpha   90.00
_cell.angle_beta   90.00
_cell.angle_gamma   90.00
#
_symmetry.space_group_name_H-M   'P 1'
#
loop_
_entity.id
_entity.type
_entity.pdbx_description
1 polymer ?
#
loop_
_entity_poly.entity_id
_entity_poly.type
_entity_poly.pdbx_seq_one_letter_code
_entity_poly.pdbx_strand_id
1 'polypeptide(L)'
;MNDRRIGYFTNITNLIQQIQSDTRFSISQEPFLFSFYNRNQKTIRDLNKEAASFMWTHMLIDVLKQIPKDKKAMEEMLLMCQECYRDNPVQLNLIEQFRRTYESHHAIRWYTKDCFLYRLLNKALRTEDTDALYIFRAFIIDLCTQLEEEKRLCLCSSPTFTVYRGQMMFDWELKKLIDNIGHLVSANAFFSASLNENVGEVFAGHGEFTDSHEKSVILQIEVKTQLRHTLAVSIAHLSEMPAENEVLFSLSSVFKVLNVCEESDNNRWRVYLQTTDEGREVVDEYKHVSLTDDECPTSEIVFGRLLMNMGQCAQAVNYFTSLASRLDAAHAHDVALRAAINCGQCECLYHMGKYEEARQCSEKGLALFDNLGMSSTNILYLRCRYYLANASLLTNKIQEAAYILEETLREQQYRLNENHVHIADTLRAIGLMIGLESGFDKSLKVRQEALRIYEKALPENHPKRISALVSLAGSYEATGEFRLALDYLYQALHMQERYLLDEHSSRAVTLRSLAVVHEALDERDVAFDYYIRAYSIWMLLYPNGHRYTAFCLNKIGGIYCDGKQFSEALQCQIQALEMRTKLSNNDTSQPYTSLGRTYLNMGDNIKAIETLHLACDYWKAKSSNPSNKYLNGIESILATAYSHNGEYNKAQEIFDRVYFSQKNANPEGNPDIGYTLHHMASNLMRMGEYNHAIECYQKSLDILLNYFSENHREVIMVREKMATVETLMRKVQQD
;
A
#
# COMPACT_ATOMS: atom_id res chain seq x y z
N MET A 1 5.83 -44.76 6.63
CA MET A 1 6.29 -44.62 8.03
C MET A 1 7.01 -43.28 8.15
N ASN A 2 6.50 -42.47 9.08
CA ASN A 2 7.02 -41.24 9.67
C ASN A 2 6.90 -39.92 8.89
N ASP A 3 5.68 -39.37 8.98
CA ASP A 3 5.38 -38.03 9.51
C ASP A 3 6.19 -36.85 8.96
N ARG A 4 5.73 -36.30 7.82
CA ARG A 4 5.73 -34.85 7.60
C ARG A 4 4.50 -34.24 8.28
N ARG A 5 4.56 -34.10 9.61
CA ARG A 5 3.71 -33.11 10.28
C ARG A 5 4.33 -31.75 10.02
N ILE A 6 3.56 -30.93 9.31
CA ILE A 6 3.81 -29.54 9.00
C ILE A 6 4.05 -28.82 10.33
N GLY A 7 5.28 -28.36 10.53
CA GLY A 7 5.73 -27.75 11.77
C GLY A 7 5.25 -26.31 11.87
N TYR A 8 4.47 -26.02 12.91
CA TYR A 8 4.33 -24.68 13.47
C TYR A 8 5.73 -24.04 13.58
N PHE A 9 5.94 -22.88 12.95
CA PHE A 9 7.18 -22.14 13.13
C PHE A 9 7.29 -21.71 14.59
N THR A 10 8.23 -22.30 15.33
CA THR A 10 8.41 -22.08 16.78
C THR A 10 9.11 -20.77 17.12
N ASN A 11 9.47 -19.96 16.12
CA ASN A 11 10.15 -18.69 16.35
C ASN A 11 9.87 -17.72 15.20
N ILE A 12 9.11 -16.65 15.50
CA ILE A 12 8.84 -15.61 14.52
C ILE A 12 10.10 -14.88 14.10
N THR A 13 11.18 -14.90 14.89
CA THR A 13 12.49 -14.35 14.50
C THR A 13 13.14 -15.19 13.40
N ASN A 14 12.92 -16.50 13.36
CA ASN A 14 13.38 -17.35 12.24
C ASN A 14 12.49 -17.15 10.99
N LEU A 15 11.18 -17.00 11.16
CA LEU A 15 10.27 -16.67 10.05
C LEU A 15 10.55 -15.26 9.51
N ILE A 16 10.75 -14.28 10.39
CA ILE A 16 11.17 -12.92 10.04
C ILE A 16 12.58 -12.96 9.48
N GLN A 17 13.54 -13.77 9.97
CA GLN A 17 14.87 -13.88 9.38
C GLN A 17 14.88 -14.59 8.04
N GLN A 18 13.93 -15.51 7.80
CA GLN A 18 13.75 -16.24 6.55
C GLN A 18 13.02 -15.37 5.52
N ILE A 19 11.97 -14.66 5.94
CA ILE A 19 11.32 -13.62 5.14
C ILE A 19 12.27 -12.45 4.92
N GLN A 20 13.06 -12.05 5.92
CA GLN A 20 14.13 -11.04 5.80
C GLN A 20 15.32 -11.58 5.04
N SER A 21 15.60 -12.89 4.96
CA SER A 21 16.64 -13.41 4.06
C SER A 21 16.12 -13.44 2.62
N ASP A 22 14.83 -13.67 2.44
CA ASP A 22 14.13 -13.62 1.15
C ASP A 22 13.85 -12.15 0.73
N THR A 23 13.76 -11.20 1.67
CA THR A 23 13.64 -9.74 1.45
C THR A 23 14.93 -8.96 1.76
N ARG A 24 16.05 -9.65 2.04
CA ARG A 24 17.37 -9.03 2.35
C ARG A 24 18.06 -8.41 1.14
N PHE A 25 17.32 -8.19 0.06
CA PHE A 25 17.73 -7.27 -0.99
C PHE A 25 17.57 -5.79 -0.63
N SER A 26 16.99 -5.43 0.54
CA SER A 26 16.60 -4.04 0.80
C SER A 26 17.51 -3.22 1.73
N ILE A 27 18.76 -3.60 2.00
CA ILE A 27 19.65 -2.74 2.80
C ILE A 27 21.06 -2.72 2.17
N SER A 28 21.42 -1.55 1.61
CA SER A 28 22.66 -1.16 0.90
C SER A 28 22.64 -1.23 -0.64
N GLN A 29 21.63 -0.65 -1.29
CA GLN A 29 21.61 -0.59 -2.76
C GLN A 29 21.50 0.86 -3.24
N GLU A 30 22.48 1.30 -4.03
CA GLU A 30 22.16 2.25 -5.09
C GLU A 30 21.01 1.61 -5.89
N PRO A 31 19.90 2.31 -6.13
CA PRO A 31 18.77 1.70 -6.78
C PRO A 31 19.15 1.36 -8.22
N PHE A 32 18.74 0.15 -8.64
CA PHE A 32 19.04 -0.42 -9.94
C PHE A 32 18.72 0.55 -11.08
N LEU A 33 19.63 0.60 -12.05
CA LEU A 33 19.65 1.60 -13.12
C LEU A 33 18.41 1.59 -14.01
N PHE A 34 17.77 0.42 -14.18
CA PHE A 34 16.67 0.25 -15.13
C PHE A 34 15.33 -0.01 -14.44
N SER A 35 14.29 0.63 -14.94
CA SER A 35 12.90 0.23 -14.73
C SER A 35 12.43 -0.63 -15.89
N PHE A 36 11.44 -1.50 -15.65
CA PHE A 36 10.98 -2.49 -16.61
C PHE A 36 9.53 -2.25 -16.99
N TYR A 37 9.19 -2.47 -18.27
CA TYR A 37 7.81 -2.50 -18.72
C TYR A 37 7.48 -3.83 -19.38
N ASN A 38 6.60 -4.57 -18.71
CA ASN A 38 6.05 -5.81 -19.25
C ASN A 38 4.83 -5.51 -20.12
N ARG A 39 4.97 -5.70 -21.44
CA ARG A 39 3.86 -5.57 -22.41
C ARG A 39 2.67 -6.50 -22.13
N ASN A 40 2.87 -7.57 -21.35
CA ASN A 40 1.79 -8.46 -20.95
C ASN A 40 0.93 -7.89 -19.81
N GLN A 41 1.25 -6.69 -19.30
CA GLN A 41 0.40 -5.99 -18.37
C GLN A 41 -0.91 -5.60 -19.06
N LYS A 42 -2.00 -6.22 -18.61
CA LYS A 42 -3.27 -6.23 -19.35
C LYS A 42 -4.12 -4.98 -19.17
N THR A 43 -3.70 -4.04 -18.31
CA THR A 43 -4.38 -2.74 -18.14
C THR A 43 -3.34 -1.64 -18.02
N ILE A 44 -3.38 -0.67 -18.94
CA ILE A 44 -2.54 0.53 -18.83
C ILE A 44 -3.07 1.48 -17.75
N ARG A 45 -4.37 1.40 -17.40
CA ARG A 45 -5.02 2.25 -16.38
C ARG A 45 -4.47 2.05 -14.97
N ASP A 46 -4.33 0.80 -14.56
CA ASP A 46 -3.86 0.44 -13.23
C ASP A 46 -2.44 -0.13 -13.37
N LEU A 47 -1.46 0.77 -13.17
CA LEU A 47 -0.05 0.41 -13.26
C LEU A 47 0.42 -0.26 -11.96
N ASN A 48 1.10 -1.39 -12.08
CA ASN A 48 1.91 -1.90 -10.97
C ASN A 48 3.11 -0.95 -10.75
N LYS A 49 3.80 -1.10 -9.62
CA LYS A 49 4.93 -0.24 -9.24
C LYS A 49 6.02 -0.18 -10.32
N GLU A 50 6.43 -1.32 -10.87
CA GLU A 50 7.53 -1.37 -11.84
C GLU A 50 7.17 -0.68 -13.16
N ALA A 51 5.98 -0.92 -13.69
CA ALA A 51 5.50 -0.27 -14.91
C ALA A 51 5.20 1.22 -14.72
N ALA A 52 4.75 1.62 -13.52
CA ALA A 52 4.61 3.03 -13.19
C ALA A 52 5.98 3.74 -13.11
N SER A 53 6.97 3.11 -12.48
CA SER A 53 8.36 3.60 -12.43
C SER A 53 8.97 3.71 -13.84
N PHE A 54 8.67 2.78 -14.75
CA PHE A 54 9.07 2.88 -16.17
C PHE A 54 8.59 4.16 -16.85
N MET A 55 7.36 4.60 -16.57
CA MET A 55 6.79 5.81 -17.17
C MET A 55 7.17 7.09 -16.41
N TRP A 56 7.68 6.95 -15.19
CA TRP A 56 7.86 8.06 -14.25
C TRP A 56 8.84 9.11 -14.77
N THR A 57 10.02 8.72 -15.26
CA THR A 57 11.00 9.69 -15.78
C THR A 57 10.46 10.46 -16.98
N HIS A 58 9.71 9.78 -17.86
CA HIS A 58 9.12 10.40 -19.05
C HIS A 58 8.11 11.47 -18.66
N MET A 59 7.20 11.12 -17.74
CA MET A 59 6.17 12.03 -17.26
C MET A 59 6.75 13.16 -16.40
N LEU A 60 7.81 12.89 -15.63
CA LEU A 60 8.54 13.89 -14.89
C LEU A 60 9.09 14.97 -15.83
N ILE A 61 9.77 14.59 -16.92
CA ILE A 61 10.27 15.56 -17.89
C ILE A 61 9.13 16.38 -18.50
N ASP A 62 8.04 15.72 -18.91
CA ASP A 62 6.88 16.39 -19.49
C ASP A 62 6.31 17.45 -18.52
N VAL A 63 6.26 17.15 -17.22
CA VAL A 63 5.81 18.09 -16.17
C VAL A 63 6.84 19.18 -15.91
N LEU A 64 8.13 18.84 -15.77
CA LEU A 64 9.19 19.81 -15.51
C LEU A 64 9.31 20.84 -16.64
N LYS A 65 9.17 20.43 -17.91
CA LYS A 65 9.19 21.33 -19.07
C LYS A 65 8.05 22.34 -19.09
N GLN A 66 6.97 22.11 -18.34
CA GLN A 66 5.85 23.06 -18.20
C GLN A 66 6.12 24.11 -17.11
N ILE A 67 7.11 23.90 -16.25
CA ILE A 67 7.45 24.80 -15.15
C ILE A 67 8.37 25.93 -15.68
N PRO A 68 8.07 27.21 -15.40
CA PRO A 68 8.93 28.31 -15.82
C PRO A 68 10.36 28.17 -15.30
N LYS A 69 11.33 28.39 -16.19
CA LYS A 69 12.74 28.51 -15.83
C LYS A 69 13.00 29.92 -15.29
N ASP A 70 12.77 30.12 -13.99
CA ASP A 70 13.06 31.37 -13.31
C ASP A 70 14.48 31.38 -12.72
N LYS A 71 15.07 32.59 -12.54
CA LYS A 71 16.39 32.73 -11.91
C LYS A 71 16.41 32.17 -10.48
N LYS A 72 15.24 32.13 -9.83
CA LYS A 72 15.06 31.58 -8.50
C LYS A 72 15.32 30.07 -8.46
N ALA A 73 14.93 29.32 -9.49
CA ALA A 73 15.20 27.87 -9.58
C ALA A 73 16.67 27.52 -9.45
N MET A 74 17.55 28.24 -10.15
CA MET A 74 18.98 27.98 -10.10
C MET A 74 19.56 28.30 -8.71
N GLU A 75 19.11 29.37 -8.06
CA GLU A 75 19.54 29.70 -6.70
C GLU A 75 19.04 28.68 -5.66
N GLU A 76 17.81 28.19 -5.77
CA GLU A 76 17.27 27.09 -4.95
C GLU A 76 18.15 25.84 -5.05
N MET A 77 18.55 25.48 -6.28
CA MET A 77 19.47 24.37 -6.53
C MET A 77 20.82 24.58 -5.85
N LEU A 78 21.42 25.76 -6.01
CA LEU A 78 22.73 26.05 -5.43
C LEU A 78 22.71 26.05 -3.91
N LEU A 79 21.66 26.57 -3.28
CA LEU A 79 21.47 26.53 -1.82
C LEU A 79 21.39 25.10 -1.30
N MET A 80 20.60 24.23 -1.95
CA MET A 80 20.52 22.83 -1.58
C MET A 80 21.86 22.11 -1.77
N CYS A 81 22.59 22.40 -2.85
CA CYS A 81 23.92 21.83 -3.08
C CYS A 81 24.94 22.30 -2.03
N GLN A 82 24.90 23.57 -1.62
CA GLN A 82 25.75 24.12 -0.55
C GLN A 82 25.48 23.42 0.78
N GLU A 83 24.22 23.16 1.09
CA GLU A 83 23.84 22.43 2.29
C GLU A 83 24.35 20.99 2.29
N CYS A 84 24.18 20.28 1.17
CA CYS A 84 24.67 18.91 1.01
C CYS A 84 26.19 18.78 1.14
N TYR A 85 26.94 19.82 0.76
CA TYR A 85 28.40 19.85 0.76
C TYR A 85 28.98 20.85 1.76
N ARG A 86 28.25 21.18 2.83
CA ARG A 86 28.65 22.20 3.83
C ARG A 86 30.07 21.99 4.38
N ASP A 87 30.49 20.72 4.52
CA ASP A 87 31.80 20.35 5.07
C ASP A 87 32.85 20.01 3.98
N ASN A 88 32.55 20.23 2.70
CA ASN A 88 33.46 19.94 1.58
C ASN A 88 33.90 21.23 0.85
N PRO A 89 35.07 21.80 1.18
CA PRO A 89 35.51 23.08 0.63
C PRO A 89 35.78 23.05 -0.87
N VAL A 90 36.17 21.89 -1.42
CA VAL A 90 36.40 21.71 -2.86
C VAL A 90 35.09 21.85 -3.63
N GLN A 91 34.04 21.16 -3.17
CA GLN A 91 32.72 21.23 -3.79
C GLN A 91 32.08 22.61 -3.59
N LEU A 92 32.24 23.26 -2.44
CA LEU A 92 31.76 24.62 -2.21
C LEU A 92 32.39 25.64 -3.18
N ASN A 93 33.69 25.51 -3.46
CA ASN A 93 34.35 26.37 -4.46
C ASN A 93 33.82 26.10 -5.89
N LEU A 94 33.57 24.84 -6.24
CA LEU A 94 32.95 24.49 -7.53
C LEU A 94 31.52 25.04 -7.65
N ILE A 95 30.74 25.05 -6.56
CA ILE A 95 29.40 25.66 -6.53
C ILE A 95 29.48 27.17 -6.78
N GLU A 96 30.44 27.87 -6.15
CA GLU A 96 30.64 29.30 -6.38
C GLU A 96 31.16 29.60 -7.79
N GLN A 97 32.02 28.74 -8.34
CA GLN A 97 32.44 28.82 -9.74
C GLN A 97 31.23 28.66 -10.68
N PHE A 98 30.38 27.67 -10.44
CA PHE A 98 29.15 27.45 -11.21
C PHE A 98 28.27 28.70 -11.16
N ARG A 99 28.01 29.24 -9.95
CA ARG A 99 27.19 30.45 -9.74
C ARG A 99 27.64 31.64 -10.61
N ARG A 100 28.95 31.79 -10.84
CA ARG A 100 29.53 32.92 -11.60
C ARG A 100 29.62 32.70 -13.10
N THR A 101 29.79 31.45 -13.54
CA THR A 101 30.21 31.12 -14.91
C THR A 101 29.21 30.27 -15.68
N TYR A 102 28.16 29.76 -15.03
CA TYR A 102 27.18 28.90 -15.67
C TYR A 102 26.32 29.68 -16.68
N GLU A 103 26.22 29.11 -17.87
CA GLU A 103 25.29 29.50 -18.92
C GLU A 103 24.57 28.24 -19.42
N SER A 104 23.33 28.37 -19.88
CA SER A 104 22.49 27.21 -20.21
C SER A 104 23.02 26.31 -21.30
N HIS A 105 23.81 26.84 -22.24
CA HIS A 105 24.49 26.05 -23.28
C HIS A 105 25.76 25.35 -22.78
N HIS A 106 26.11 25.45 -21.49
CA HIS A 106 27.21 24.73 -20.86
C HIS A 106 26.73 23.59 -19.93
N ALA A 107 25.44 23.22 -19.98
CA ALA A 107 24.87 22.21 -19.09
C ALA A 107 25.56 20.84 -19.19
N ILE A 108 25.79 20.32 -20.41
CA ILE A 108 26.49 19.03 -20.63
C ILE A 108 27.92 19.07 -20.08
N ARG A 109 28.63 20.18 -20.31
CA ARG A 109 30.00 20.38 -19.81
C ARG A 109 30.06 20.33 -18.28
N TRP A 110 29.11 20.98 -17.62
CA TRP A 110 29.01 20.96 -16.15
C TRP A 110 28.51 19.61 -15.62
N TYR A 111 27.66 18.91 -16.36
CA TYR A 111 27.18 17.57 -16.02
C TYR A 111 28.30 16.51 -16.07
N THR A 112 29.21 16.60 -17.03
CA THR A 112 30.35 15.67 -17.20
C THR A 112 31.55 16.00 -16.32
N LYS A 113 31.61 17.21 -15.77
CA LYS A 113 32.65 17.62 -14.83
C LYS A 113 32.50 16.86 -13.51
N ASP A 114 33.62 16.42 -12.92
CA ASP A 114 33.63 15.79 -11.58
C ASP A 114 33.26 16.81 -10.48
N CYS A 115 31.96 17.02 -10.30
CA CYS A 115 31.39 18.00 -9.40
C CYS A 115 30.06 17.52 -8.80
N PHE A 116 29.51 18.35 -7.92
CA PHE A 116 28.26 18.09 -7.19
C PHE A 116 27.05 17.73 -8.08
N LEU A 117 26.97 18.28 -9.31
CA LEU A 117 25.80 18.16 -10.19
C LEU A 117 25.52 16.72 -10.59
N TYR A 118 26.49 16.03 -11.18
CA TYR A 118 26.32 14.64 -11.61
C TYR A 118 25.86 13.76 -10.46
N ARG A 119 26.54 13.86 -9.31
CA ARG A 119 26.31 12.98 -8.16
C ARG A 119 24.93 13.22 -7.53
N LEU A 120 24.59 14.48 -7.25
CA LEU A 120 23.32 14.81 -6.60
C LEU A 120 22.12 14.61 -7.53
N LEU A 121 22.25 14.98 -8.81
CA LEU A 121 21.16 14.82 -9.78
C LEU A 121 20.88 13.34 -10.05
N ASN A 122 21.90 12.54 -10.36
CA ASN A 122 21.69 11.12 -10.61
C ASN A 122 21.23 10.39 -9.35
N LYS A 123 21.70 10.78 -8.16
CA LYS A 123 21.15 10.26 -6.90
C LYS A 123 19.67 10.58 -6.77
N ALA A 124 19.26 11.83 -6.97
CA ALA A 124 17.86 12.24 -6.89
C ALA A 124 16.96 11.51 -7.91
N LEU A 125 17.45 11.33 -9.14
CA LEU A 125 16.75 10.57 -10.19
C LEU A 125 16.57 9.10 -9.78
N ARG A 126 17.66 8.47 -9.34
CA ARG A 126 17.71 7.08 -8.88
C ARG A 126 16.81 6.81 -7.68
N THR A 127 16.79 7.72 -6.70
CA THR A 127 15.95 7.60 -5.50
C THR A 127 14.53 8.14 -5.71
N GLU A 128 14.18 8.57 -6.92
CA GLU A 128 12.89 9.18 -7.25
C GLU A 128 12.53 10.33 -6.29
N ASP A 129 13.53 11.13 -5.88
CA ASP A 129 13.35 12.25 -4.95
C ASP A 129 12.73 13.44 -5.68
N THR A 130 11.40 13.50 -5.67
CA THR A 130 10.63 14.52 -6.38
C THR A 130 10.96 15.95 -5.93
N ASP A 131 11.31 16.16 -4.66
CA ASP A 131 11.62 17.48 -4.12
C ASP A 131 12.99 17.95 -4.63
N ALA A 132 14.01 17.08 -4.55
CA ALA A 132 15.32 17.37 -5.12
C ALA A 132 15.24 17.58 -6.64
N LEU A 133 14.48 16.76 -7.37
CA LEU A 133 14.34 16.89 -8.83
C LEU A 133 13.62 18.17 -9.23
N TYR A 134 12.62 18.59 -8.46
CA TYR A 134 12.00 19.90 -8.63
C TYR A 134 13.00 21.04 -8.37
N ILE A 135 13.86 20.93 -7.36
CA ILE A 135 14.93 21.90 -7.12
C ILE A 135 15.92 21.94 -8.30
N PHE A 136 16.28 20.79 -8.87
CA PHE A 136 17.15 20.66 -10.05
C PHE A 136 16.48 21.04 -11.38
N ARG A 137 15.18 21.37 -11.41
CA ARG A 137 14.36 21.52 -12.64
C ARG A 137 15.03 22.36 -13.74
N ALA A 138 15.61 23.50 -13.38
CA ALA A 138 16.16 24.42 -14.36
C ALA A 138 17.41 23.84 -15.03
N PHE A 139 18.26 23.14 -14.28
CA PHE A 139 19.44 22.46 -14.82
C PHE A 139 19.05 21.23 -15.65
N ILE A 140 18.04 20.45 -15.20
CA ILE A 140 17.51 19.31 -15.98
C ILE A 140 16.97 19.79 -17.33
N ILE A 141 16.20 20.88 -17.36
CA ILE A 141 15.66 21.47 -18.60
C ILE A 141 16.79 21.94 -19.51
N ASP A 142 17.79 22.65 -18.98
CA ASP A 142 18.95 23.09 -19.75
C ASP A 142 19.72 21.91 -20.36
N LEU A 143 19.97 20.88 -19.57
CA LEU A 143 20.66 19.66 -20.01
C LEU A 143 19.88 18.92 -21.10
N CYS A 144 18.56 18.77 -20.95
CA CYS A 144 17.71 18.15 -21.97
C CYS A 144 17.66 19.00 -23.24
N THR A 145 17.55 20.32 -23.11
CA THR A 145 17.48 21.24 -24.25
C THR A 145 18.79 21.22 -25.04
N GLN A 146 19.93 21.27 -24.36
CA GLN A 146 21.23 21.19 -25.01
C GLN A 146 21.41 19.84 -25.73
N LEU A 147 21.01 18.72 -25.12
CA LEU A 147 21.04 17.41 -25.78
C LEU A 147 20.17 17.37 -27.06
N GLU A 148 18.98 17.98 -27.03
CA GLU A 148 18.10 18.08 -28.20
C GLU A 148 18.70 18.96 -29.31
N GLU A 149 19.37 20.05 -28.96
CA GLU A 149 20.08 20.93 -29.90
C GLU A 149 21.27 20.21 -30.56
N GLU A 150 22.12 19.55 -29.77
CA GLU A 150 23.28 18.81 -30.27
C GLU A 150 22.89 17.67 -31.22
N LYS A 151 21.77 16.99 -30.95
CA LYS A 151 21.25 15.98 -31.88
C LYS A 151 20.92 16.57 -33.25
N ARG A 152 20.36 17.78 -33.31
CA ARG A 152 20.04 18.44 -34.60
C ARG A 152 21.30 18.79 -35.39
N LEU A 153 22.41 19.05 -34.69
CA LEU A 153 23.71 19.36 -35.30
C LEU A 153 24.44 18.09 -35.75
N CYS A 154 24.25 16.96 -35.06
CA CYS A 154 24.86 15.67 -35.38
C CYS A 154 24.11 14.92 -36.49
N LEU A 155 24.55 15.07 -37.74
CA LEU A 155 24.12 14.22 -38.86
C LEU A 155 24.94 12.92 -38.87
N CYS A 156 24.48 11.88 -38.14
CA CYS A 156 25.09 10.56 -38.27
C CYS A 156 24.82 9.99 -39.67
N SER A 157 25.89 9.67 -40.40
CA SER A 157 25.81 9.08 -41.75
C SER A 157 25.36 7.61 -41.74
N SER A 158 25.55 6.92 -40.62
CA SER A 158 25.16 5.52 -40.43
C SER A 158 23.80 5.41 -39.71
N PRO A 159 22.94 4.45 -40.12
CA PRO A 159 21.62 4.26 -39.50
C PRO A 159 21.69 3.72 -38.07
N THR A 160 22.78 3.03 -37.72
CA THR A 160 23.04 2.51 -36.38
C THR A 160 24.53 2.64 -36.01
N PHE A 161 24.82 2.69 -34.71
CA PHE A 161 26.17 2.55 -34.15
C PHE A 161 26.11 1.84 -32.79
N THR A 162 27.23 1.33 -32.30
CA THR A 162 27.29 0.59 -31.03
C THR A 162 28.09 1.37 -29.99
N VAL A 163 27.60 1.36 -28.74
CA VAL A 163 28.30 1.90 -27.58
C VAL A 163 28.34 0.88 -26.45
N TYR A 164 29.29 1.07 -25.55
CA TYR A 164 29.63 0.14 -24.49
C TYR A 164 29.64 0.86 -23.15
N ARG A 165 29.02 0.26 -22.13
CA ARG A 165 29.10 0.71 -20.75
C ARG A 165 29.36 -0.48 -19.85
N GLY A 166 30.47 -0.43 -19.12
CA GLY A 166 30.72 -1.38 -18.05
C GLY A 166 30.14 -0.92 -16.73
N GLN A 167 29.66 -1.86 -15.94
CA GLN A 167 29.31 -1.64 -14.55
C GLN A 167 29.26 -2.96 -13.78
N MET A 168 29.36 -2.86 -12.46
CA MET A 168 28.99 -3.95 -11.58
C MET A 168 27.47 -4.06 -11.47
N MET A 169 26.97 -5.30 -11.43
CA MET A 169 25.57 -5.60 -11.14
C MET A 169 25.48 -6.76 -10.16
N PHE A 170 24.51 -6.73 -9.26
CA PHE A 170 24.20 -7.86 -8.41
C PHE A 170 23.50 -8.99 -9.19
N ASP A 171 23.58 -10.22 -8.67
CA ASP A 171 22.93 -11.39 -9.27
C ASP A 171 21.43 -11.20 -9.55
N TRP A 172 20.72 -10.54 -8.65
CA TRP A 172 19.29 -10.28 -8.80
C TRP A 172 18.98 -9.24 -9.88
N GLU A 173 19.85 -8.24 -10.07
CA GLU A 173 19.73 -7.22 -11.11
C GLU A 173 19.91 -7.84 -12.49
N LEU A 174 20.96 -8.67 -12.61
CA LEU A 174 21.24 -9.43 -13.82
C LEU A 174 20.11 -10.42 -14.12
N LYS A 175 19.60 -11.12 -13.09
CA LYS A 175 18.44 -12.01 -13.23
C LYS A 175 17.21 -11.26 -13.73
N LYS A 176 16.93 -10.04 -13.23
CA LYS A 176 15.84 -9.22 -13.77
C LYS A 176 16.00 -8.92 -15.26
N LEU A 177 17.22 -8.64 -15.72
CA LEU A 177 17.49 -8.45 -17.16
C LEU A 177 17.27 -9.73 -17.96
N ILE A 178 17.68 -10.89 -17.43
CA ILE A 178 17.44 -12.21 -18.04
C ILE A 178 15.94 -12.50 -18.16
N ASP A 179 15.19 -12.28 -17.08
CA ASP A 179 13.74 -12.53 -17.03
C ASP A 179 12.95 -11.58 -17.95
N ASN A 180 13.57 -10.47 -18.40
CA ASN A 180 12.96 -9.46 -19.26
C ASN A 180 13.54 -9.42 -20.69
N ILE A 181 14.20 -10.49 -21.15
CA ILE A 181 14.61 -10.60 -22.56
C ILE A 181 13.39 -10.47 -23.48
N GLY A 182 13.48 -9.61 -24.49
CA GLY A 182 12.40 -9.27 -25.41
C GLY A 182 11.51 -8.11 -24.96
N HIS A 183 11.63 -7.66 -23.70
CA HIS A 183 10.85 -6.57 -23.11
C HIS A 183 11.60 -5.23 -23.11
N LEU A 184 10.89 -4.18 -22.69
CA LEU A 184 11.40 -2.81 -22.64
C LEU A 184 11.96 -2.46 -21.26
N VAL A 185 13.08 -1.76 -21.25
CA VAL A 185 13.68 -1.17 -20.05
C VAL A 185 13.94 0.32 -20.27
N SER A 186 13.74 1.12 -19.23
CA SER A 186 14.01 2.56 -19.26
C SER A 186 15.10 2.90 -18.25
N ALA A 187 16.04 3.76 -18.64
CA ALA A 187 17.05 4.25 -17.71
C ALA A 187 16.42 5.27 -16.74
N ASN A 188 16.56 5.00 -15.44
CA ASN A 188 15.99 5.85 -14.38
C ASN A 188 16.84 7.10 -14.08
N ALA A 189 17.94 7.30 -14.80
CA ALA A 189 18.84 8.43 -14.65
C ALA A 189 19.47 8.79 -16.00
N PHE A 190 20.20 9.90 -16.04
CA PHE A 190 21.05 10.19 -17.19
C PHE A 190 22.11 9.10 -17.32
N PHE A 191 22.25 8.60 -18.54
CA PHE A 191 22.97 7.38 -18.85
C PHE A 191 23.99 7.70 -19.93
N SER A 192 25.27 7.42 -19.67
CA SER A 192 26.33 7.58 -20.66
C SER A 192 27.03 6.26 -20.96
N ALA A 193 27.50 6.13 -22.19
CA ALA A 193 28.27 5.00 -22.67
C ALA A 193 29.39 5.49 -23.60
N SER A 194 30.39 4.66 -23.86
CA SER A 194 31.51 5.00 -24.73
C SER A 194 31.39 4.34 -26.10
N LEU A 195 31.83 5.03 -27.15
CA LEU A 195 32.07 4.38 -28.46
C LEU A 195 33.26 3.39 -28.43
N ASN A 196 34.09 3.46 -27.39
CA ASN A 196 35.26 2.61 -27.20
C ASN A 196 34.95 1.46 -26.23
N GLU A 197 34.95 0.23 -26.73
CA GLU A 197 34.69 -0.96 -25.91
C GLU A 197 35.64 -1.10 -24.72
N ASN A 198 36.93 -0.80 -24.92
CA ASN A 198 37.94 -0.89 -23.85
C ASN A 198 37.60 0.00 -22.65
N VAL A 199 36.97 1.16 -22.89
CA VAL A 199 36.52 2.03 -21.79
C VAL A 199 35.40 1.34 -21.02
N GLY A 200 34.45 0.72 -21.73
CA GLY A 200 33.42 -0.13 -21.13
C GLY A 200 34.02 -1.27 -20.31
N GLU A 201 35.02 -1.99 -20.83
CA GLU A 201 35.67 -3.07 -20.09
C GLU A 201 36.35 -2.60 -18.80
N VAL A 202 37.02 -1.44 -18.83
CA VAL A 202 37.66 -0.85 -17.64
C VAL A 202 36.62 -0.55 -16.55
N PHE A 203 35.46 0.01 -16.93
CA PHE A 203 34.38 0.29 -15.98
C PHE A 203 33.63 -0.96 -15.49
N ALA A 204 33.63 -2.04 -16.27
CA ALA A 204 33.07 -3.33 -15.85
C ALA A 204 33.93 -4.02 -14.79
N GLY A 205 35.21 -3.63 -14.67
CA GLY A 205 36.18 -4.27 -13.79
C GLY A 205 36.67 -5.62 -14.31
N HIS A 206 37.70 -6.15 -13.65
CA HIS A 206 38.20 -7.50 -13.90
C HIS A 206 37.50 -8.44 -12.90
N GLY A 207 36.77 -9.46 -13.36
CA GLY A 207 35.90 -10.34 -12.56
C GLY A 207 36.54 -11.18 -11.44
N GLU A 208 37.59 -10.66 -10.79
CA GLU A 208 38.36 -11.20 -9.68
C GLU A 208 38.01 -10.46 -8.37
N PHE A 209 36.79 -10.66 -7.84
CA PHE A 209 36.42 -10.08 -6.54
C PHE A 209 35.82 -11.12 -5.59
N THR A 210 36.02 -10.87 -4.29
CA THR A 210 35.82 -11.78 -3.16
C THR A 210 34.37 -11.99 -2.75
N ASP A 211 33.42 -11.21 -3.28
CA ASP A 211 32.00 -11.30 -2.93
C ASP A 211 31.21 -12.04 -4.01
N SER A 212 30.58 -13.15 -3.64
CA SER A 212 30.02 -14.12 -4.59
C SER A 212 28.76 -13.64 -5.35
N HIS A 213 28.25 -12.45 -5.01
CA HIS A 213 26.92 -11.96 -5.42
C HIS A 213 26.95 -10.80 -6.44
N GLU A 214 28.13 -10.28 -6.79
CA GLU A 214 28.32 -9.23 -7.80
C GLU A 214 28.93 -9.81 -9.09
N LYS A 215 28.49 -9.31 -10.24
CA LYS A 215 28.87 -9.74 -11.59
C LYS A 215 29.39 -8.56 -12.39
N SER A 216 30.50 -8.77 -13.08
CA SER A 216 31.06 -7.80 -14.01
C SER A 216 30.21 -7.80 -15.28
N VAL A 217 29.60 -6.68 -15.64
CA VAL A 217 28.66 -6.60 -16.77
C VAL A 217 29.08 -5.54 -17.77
N ILE A 218 29.06 -5.91 -19.06
CA ILE A 218 29.18 -4.98 -20.19
C ILE A 218 27.81 -4.86 -20.86
N LEU A 219 27.27 -3.63 -20.86
CA LEU A 219 26.13 -3.26 -21.67
C LEU A 219 26.62 -2.91 -23.07
N GLN A 220 26.27 -3.74 -24.05
CA GLN A 220 26.48 -3.45 -25.46
C GLN A 220 25.18 -2.94 -26.06
N ILE A 221 25.18 -1.69 -26.50
CA ILE A 221 23.97 -0.97 -26.89
C ILE A 221 24.03 -0.61 -28.36
N GLU A 222 23.12 -1.16 -29.15
CA GLU A 222 22.87 -0.74 -30.52
C GLU A 222 21.98 0.51 -30.52
N VAL A 223 22.54 1.62 -30.98
CA VAL A 223 21.87 2.92 -31.06
C VAL A 223 21.37 3.14 -32.48
N LYS A 224 20.05 3.25 -32.64
CA LYS A 224 19.40 3.72 -33.87
C LYS A 224 19.41 5.24 -33.95
N THR A 225 19.94 5.79 -35.04
CA THR A 225 20.15 7.25 -35.20
C THR A 225 18.89 8.01 -35.61
N GLN A 226 17.90 7.32 -36.19
CA GLN A 226 16.66 7.90 -36.74
C GLN A 226 15.49 7.94 -35.76
N LEU A 227 15.71 7.61 -34.48
CA LEU A 227 14.68 7.69 -33.45
C LEU A 227 14.27 9.14 -33.19
N ARG A 228 13.01 9.39 -32.88
CA ARG A 228 12.47 10.71 -32.57
C ARG A 228 12.62 11.07 -31.09
N HIS A 229 12.38 10.12 -30.19
CA HIS A 229 12.24 10.38 -28.75
C HIS A 229 13.45 9.93 -27.94
N THR A 230 13.96 8.71 -28.18
CA THR A 230 15.20 8.25 -27.54
C THR A 230 16.39 8.92 -28.21
N LEU A 231 17.06 9.82 -27.50
CA LEU A 231 18.23 10.56 -28.00
C LEU A 231 19.51 9.93 -27.46
N ALA A 232 20.51 9.80 -28.31
CA ALA A 232 21.86 9.40 -27.94
C ALA A 232 22.81 10.28 -28.75
N VAL A 233 23.60 11.10 -28.05
CA VAL A 233 24.40 12.16 -28.66
C VAL A 233 25.84 12.00 -28.23
N SER A 234 26.76 12.02 -29.20
CA SER A 234 28.19 12.07 -28.91
C SER A 234 28.54 13.44 -28.32
N ILE A 235 28.90 13.45 -27.04
CA ILE A 235 29.24 14.67 -26.30
C ILE A 235 30.75 14.85 -26.13
N ALA A 236 31.58 14.06 -26.83
CA ALA A 236 33.04 14.13 -26.72
C ALA A 236 33.62 15.55 -26.88
N HIS A 237 33.00 16.41 -27.69
CA HIS A 237 33.44 17.79 -27.91
C HIS A 237 32.97 18.79 -26.83
N LEU A 238 32.00 18.39 -26.00
CA LEU A 238 31.45 19.20 -24.89
C LEU A 238 31.85 18.67 -23.52
N SER A 239 32.25 17.39 -23.44
CA SER A 239 32.65 16.71 -22.22
C SER A 239 34.00 17.24 -21.72
N GLU A 240 34.14 17.33 -20.40
CA GLU A 240 35.45 17.57 -19.76
C GLU A 240 36.38 16.34 -19.85
N MET A 241 35.86 15.19 -20.32
CA MET A 241 36.59 13.94 -20.56
C MET A 241 36.51 13.52 -22.04
N PRO A 242 37.08 14.30 -22.98
CA PRO A 242 36.94 14.03 -24.43
C PRO A 242 37.55 12.69 -24.86
N ALA A 243 38.52 12.16 -24.10
CA ALA A 243 39.20 10.89 -24.38
C ALA A 243 38.28 9.66 -24.27
N GLU A 244 37.14 9.78 -23.57
CA GLU A 244 36.20 8.68 -23.35
C GLU A 244 35.26 8.44 -24.53
N ASN A 245 35.27 9.30 -25.56
CA ASN A 245 34.32 9.24 -26.69
C ASN A 245 32.87 9.02 -26.21
N GLU A 246 32.48 9.84 -25.23
CA GLU A 246 31.25 9.67 -24.48
C GLU A 246 30.01 9.98 -25.33
N VAL A 247 29.03 9.10 -25.24
CA VAL A 247 27.68 9.25 -25.79
C VAL A 247 26.72 9.34 -24.63
N LEU A 248 26.07 10.50 -24.51
CA LEU A 248 25.07 10.76 -23.48
C LEU A 248 23.67 10.50 -24.05
N PHE A 249 22.90 9.71 -23.32
CA PHE A 249 21.52 9.39 -23.64
C PHE A 249 20.58 10.39 -22.96
N SER A 250 19.48 10.72 -23.64
CA SER A 250 18.42 11.54 -23.03
C SER A 250 17.86 10.85 -21.79
N LEU A 251 17.42 11.64 -20.82
CA LEU A 251 16.67 11.12 -19.69
C LEU A 251 15.40 10.41 -20.22
N SER A 252 15.10 9.23 -19.69
CA SER A 252 14.03 8.34 -20.20
C SER A 252 14.34 7.68 -21.56
N SER A 253 15.60 7.41 -21.84
CA SER A 253 15.96 6.56 -22.97
C SER A 253 15.49 5.13 -22.74
N VAL A 254 14.83 4.56 -23.74
CA VAL A 254 14.24 3.23 -23.67
C VAL A 254 15.02 2.26 -24.54
N PHE A 255 15.26 1.09 -23.98
CA PHE A 255 15.99 0.01 -24.61
C PHE A 255 15.14 -1.26 -24.65
N LYS A 256 15.28 -2.03 -25.72
CA LYS A 256 14.80 -3.40 -25.78
C LYS A 256 15.93 -4.33 -25.35
N VAL A 257 15.68 -5.21 -24.40
CA VAL A 257 16.65 -6.24 -23.99
C VAL A 257 16.64 -7.33 -25.05
N LEU A 258 17.73 -7.47 -25.80
CA LEU A 258 17.82 -8.44 -26.90
C LEU A 258 18.30 -9.80 -26.42
N ASN A 259 19.34 -9.82 -25.58
CA ASN A 259 19.93 -11.04 -25.06
C ASN A 259 20.82 -10.73 -23.83
N VAL A 260 21.02 -11.73 -22.98
CA VAL A 260 21.97 -11.69 -21.86
C VAL A 260 22.75 -13.00 -21.86
N CYS A 261 24.09 -12.93 -21.91
CA CYS A 261 24.94 -14.13 -21.90
C CYS A 261 26.23 -13.92 -21.12
N GLU A 262 26.76 -15.02 -20.58
CA GLU A 262 28.07 -15.06 -19.95
C GLU A 262 29.15 -15.27 -21.02
N GLU A 263 30.24 -14.49 -20.95
CA GLU A 263 31.37 -14.59 -21.85
C GLU A 263 32.31 -15.73 -21.46
N SER A 264 33.01 -16.28 -22.45
CA SER A 264 33.89 -17.45 -22.29
C SER A 264 35.10 -17.20 -21.38
N ASP A 265 35.52 -15.94 -21.24
CA ASP A 265 36.86 -15.54 -20.78
C ASP A 265 36.86 -14.83 -19.41
N ASN A 266 36.31 -15.46 -18.37
CA ASN A 266 36.28 -15.04 -16.95
C ASN A 266 35.11 -14.17 -16.49
N ASN A 267 34.05 -14.80 -15.95
CA ASN A 267 33.07 -14.19 -15.01
C ASN A 267 32.47 -12.84 -15.47
N ARG A 268 32.45 -12.58 -16.77
CA ARG A 268 31.90 -11.36 -17.36
C ARG A 268 30.61 -11.69 -18.10
N TRP A 269 29.63 -10.83 -17.92
CA TRP A 269 28.32 -10.94 -18.55
C TRP A 269 28.16 -9.82 -19.57
N ARG A 270 27.56 -10.16 -20.71
CA ARG A 270 27.22 -9.19 -21.74
C ARG A 270 25.71 -9.10 -21.88
N VAL A 271 25.21 -7.87 -21.81
CA VAL A 271 23.79 -7.55 -22.00
C VAL A 271 23.67 -6.77 -23.31
N TYR A 272 22.92 -7.33 -24.25
CA TYR A 272 22.66 -6.71 -25.54
C TYR A 272 21.37 -5.90 -25.47
N LEU A 273 21.48 -4.59 -25.70
CA LEU A 273 20.37 -3.64 -25.69
C LEU A 273 20.25 -2.97 -27.06
N GLN A 274 19.04 -2.57 -27.42
CA GLN A 274 18.79 -1.76 -28.61
C GLN A 274 17.89 -0.57 -28.28
N THR A 275 18.25 0.64 -28.71
CA THR A 275 17.40 1.81 -28.50
C THR A 275 16.09 1.71 -29.28
N THR A 276 15.02 2.23 -28.70
CA THR A 276 13.68 2.21 -29.30
C THR A 276 12.83 3.41 -28.87
N ASP A 277 11.88 3.81 -29.71
CA ASP A 277 10.85 4.83 -29.37
C ASP A 277 9.57 4.19 -28.82
N GLU A 278 9.44 2.86 -28.85
CA GLU A 278 8.24 2.12 -28.43
C GLU A 278 7.81 2.45 -26.98
N GLY A 279 8.75 2.83 -26.10
CA GLY A 279 8.39 3.24 -24.74
C GLY A 279 7.65 4.57 -24.67
N ARG A 280 7.89 5.49 -25.62
CA ARG A 280 7.14 6.75 -25.68
C ARG A 280 5.69 6.51 -26.07
N GLU A 281 5.43 5.58 -26.98
CA GLU A 281 4.07 5.19 -27.38
C GLU A 281 3.27 4.68 -26.19
N VAL A 282 3.88 3.86 -25.34
CA VAL A 282 3.27 3.36 -24.09
C VAL A 282 2.93 4.52 -23.13
N VAL A 283 3.85 5.47 -22.94
CA VAL A 283 3.61 6.63 -22.06
C VAL A 283 2.49 7.52 -22.61
N ASP A 284 2.50 7.76 -23.92
CA ASP A 284 1.48 8.59 -24.58
C ASP A 284 0.10 7.91 -24.55
N GLU A 285 0.03 6.58 -24.70
CA GLU A 285 -1.20 5.82 -24.51
C GLU A 285 -1.72 5.94 -23.07
N TYR A 286 -0.87 5.77 -22.06
CA TYR A 286 -1.25 5.94 -20.65
C TYR A 286 -1.78 7.35 -20.38
N LYS A 287 -1.06 8.36 -20.88
CA LYS A 287 -1.44 9.77 -20.76
C LYS A 287 -2.76 10.04 -21.45
N HIS A 288 -2.95 9.54 -22.67
CA HIS A 288 -4.20 9.69 -23.42
C HIS A 288 -5.37 9.03 -22.71
N VAL A 289 -5.25 7.77 -22.28
CA VAL A 289 -6.31 7.07 -21.54
C VAL A 289 -6.65 7.81 -20.25
N SER A 290 -5.64 8.32 -19.54
CA SER A 290 -5.84 9.06 -18.29
C SER A 290 -6.50 10.42 -18.50
N LEU A 291 -6.16 11.15 -19.58
CA LEU A 291 -6.74 12.47 -19.90
C LEU A 291 -8.13 12.39 -20.54
N THR A 292 -8.44 11.29 -21.24
CA THR A 292 -9.74 11.07 -21.89
C THR A 292 -10.78 10.45 -20.97
N ASP A 293 -10.38 9.80 -19.87
CA ASP A 293 -11.27 9.62 -18.72
C ASP A 293 -11.55 11.02 -18.15
N ASP A 294 -12.83 11.39 -18.00
CA ASP A 294 -13.28 12.68 -17.45
C ASP A 294 -12.63 13.04 -16.09
N GLU A 295 -11.98 12.07 -15.43
CA GLU A 295 -11.36 12.11 -14.11
C GLU A 295 -10.05 12.92 -13.98
N CYS A 296 -9.35 13.31 -15.05
CA CYS A 296 -8.03 13.96 -14.95
C CYS A 296 -7.82 15.12 -15.94
N PRO A 297 -7.87 16.38 -15.49
CA PRO A 297 -7.88 17.53 -16.40
C PRO A 297 -6.49 17.91 -16.95
N THR A 298 -5.39 17.53 -16.27
CA THR A 298 -4.05 18.01 -16.62
C THR A 298 -2.95 16.97 -16.38
N SER A 299 -1.80 17.14 -17.05
CA SER A 299 -0.66 16.22 -16.96
C SER A 299 -0.05 16.18 -15.55
N GLU A 300 -0.14 17.26 -14.79
CA GLU A 300 0.33 17.37 -13.41
C GLU A 300 -0.48 16.45 -12.48
N ILE A 301 -1.79 16.37 -12.67
CA ILE A 301 -2.64 15.45 -11.89
C ILE A 301 -2.33 13.99 -12.27
N VAL A 302 -2.11 13.71 -13.56
CA VAL A 302 -1.72 12.38 -14.03
C VAL A 302 -0.38 11.96 -13.43
N PHE A 303 0.60 12.86 -13.32
CA PHE A 303 1.88 12.59 -12.67
C PHE A 303 1.73 12.31 -11.17
N GLY A 304 0.93 13.09 -10.44
CA GLY A 304 0.64 12.81 -9.03
C GLY A 304 -0.04 11.45 -8.82
N ARG A 305 -0.95 11.05 -9.72
CA ARG A 305 -1.55 9.70 -9.72
C ARG A 305 -0.52 8.61 -10.03
N LEU A 306 0.44 8.86 -10.92
CA LEU A 306 1.53 7.93 -11.21
C LEU A 306 2.36 7.64 -9.95
N LEU A 307 2.73 8.67 -9.18
CA LEU A 307 3.40 8.51 -7.88
C LEU A 307 2.58 7.66 -6.90
N MET A 308 1.26 7.87 -6.86
CA MET A 308 0.36 7.06 -6.05
C MET A 308 0.32 5.59 -6.50
N ASN A 309 0.30 5.33 -7.81
CA ASN A 309 0.38 3.97 -8.38
C ASN A 309 1.72 3.28 -8.06
N MET A 310 2.80 4.04 -7.89
CA MET A 310 4.09 3.54 -7.40
C MET A 310 4.08 3.22 -5.89
N GLY A 311 2.98 3.48 -5.19
CA GLY A 311 2.85 3.34 -3.74
C GLY A 311 3.43 4.52 -2.96
N GLN A 312 3.87 5.58 -3.63
CA GLN A 312 4.53 6.74 -3.03
C GLN A 312 3.54 7.84 -2.67
N CYS A 313 2.43 7.49 -1.99
CA CYS A 313 1.38 8.46 -1.64
C CYS A 313 1.90 9.68 -0.86
N ALA A 314 2.90 9.51 0.01
CA ALA A 314 3.51 10.61 0.75
C ALA A 314 4.24 11.61 -0.18
N GLN A 315 5.01 11.10 -1.15
CA GLN A 315 5.67 11.93 -2.13
C GLN A 315 4.65 12.61 -3.06
N ALA A 316 3.57 11.91 -3.43
CA ALA A 316 2.47 12.50 -4.20
C ALA A 316 1.83 13.68 -3.45
N VAL A 317 1.57 13.56 -2.14
CA VAL A 317 1.06 14.66 -1.30
C VAL A 317 2.04 15.84 -1.26
N ASN A 318 3.35 15.59 -1.12
CA ASN A 318 4.37 16.63 -1.14
C ASN A 318 4.41 17.34 -2.50
N TYR A 319 4.43 16.57 -3.60
CA TYR A 319 4.36 17.08 -4.96
C TYR A 319 3.15 18.00 -5.16
N PHE A 320 1.96 17.53 -4.76
CA PHE A 320 0.73 18.30 -4.85
C PHE A 320 0.76 19.57 -3.99
N THR A 321 1.32 19.50 -2.78
CA THR A 321 1.45 20.65 -1.88
C THR A 321 2.39 21.71 -2.47
N SER A 322 3.54 21.25 -2.99
CA SER A 322 4.49 22.08 -3.71
C SER A 322 3.81 22.74 -4.91
N LEU A 323 3.08 21.97 -5.74
CA LEU A 323 2.37 22.49 -6.90
C LEU A 323 1.34 23.55 -6.53
N ALA A 324 0.48 23.27 -5.54
CA ALA A 324 -0.55 24.20 -5.09
C ALA A 324 0.00 25.54 -4.59
N SER A 325 1.15 25.52 -3.88
CA SER A 325 1.78 26.74 -3.35
C SER A 325 2.31 27.70 -4.41
N ARG A 326 2.47 27.23 -5.65
CA ARG A 326 3.03 27.99 -6.78
C ARG A 326 1.98 28.60 -7.69
N LEU A 327 0.73 28.18 -7.57
CA LEU A 327 -0.39 28.66 -8.37
C LEU A 327 -0.86 30.03 -7.84
N ASP A 328 -1.36 30.90 -8.70
CA ASP A 328 -1.97 32.18 -8.31
C ASP A 328 -3.39 31.96 -7.79
N ALA A 329 -3.70 32.53 -6.62
CA ALA A 329 -5.04 32.44 -6.04
C ALA A 329 -6.09 33.26 -6.81
N ALA A 330 -5.68 34.24 -7.62
CA ALA A 330 -6.57 35.12 -8.35
C ALA A 330 -6.91 34.63 -9.77
N HIS A 331 -6.15 33.68 -10.33
CA HIS A 331 -6.34 33.21 -11.70
C HIS A 331 -7.31 32.01 -11.75
N ALA A 332 -8.39 32.11 -12.54
CA ALA A 332 -9.45 31.10 -12.54
C ALA A 332 -8.98 29.69 -12.93
N HIS A 333 -8.04 29.58 -13.87
CA HIS A 333 -7.44 28.29 -14.25
C HIS A 333 -6.65 27.67 -13.09
N ASP A 334 -5.90 28.49 -12.36
CA ASP A 334 -5.11 28.07 -11.20
C ASP A 334 -6.01 27.65 -10.03
N VAL A 335 -7.16 28.30 -9.84
CA VAL A 335 -8.17 27.89 -8.86
C VAL A 335 -8.77 26.52 -9.22
N ALA A 336 -9.05 26.28 -10.51
CA ALA A 336 -9.56 24.98 -10.97
C ALA A 336 -8.51 23.87 -10.80
N LEU A 337 -7.25 24.16 -11.11
CA LEU A 337 -6.14 23.23 -10.88
C LEU A 337 -5.93 22.97 -9.38
N ARG A 338 -6.03 23.99 -8.52
CA ARG A 338 -6.01 23.82 -7.06
C ARG A 338 -7.14 22.92 -6.56
N ALA A 339 -8.34 23.03 -7.11
CA ALA A 339 -9.45 22.15 -6.77
C ALA A 339 -9.14 20.69 -7.15
N ALA A 340 -8.59 20.47 -8.35
CA ALA A 340 -8.14 19.15 -8.80
C ALA A 340 -6.98 18.60 -7.95
N ILE A 341 -6.03 19.44 -7.55
CA ILE A 341 -4.93 19.07 -6.65
C ILE A 341 -5.48 18.61 -5.29
N ASN A 342 -6.44 19.32 -4.71
CA ASN A 342 -7.06 18.90 -3.44
C ASN A 342 -7.77 17.54 -3.59
N CYS A 343 -8.38 17.26 -4.75
CA CYS A 343 -8.95 15.94 -5.05
C CYS A 343 -7.88 14.84 -5.05
N GLY A 344 -6.75 15.07 -5.74
CA GLY A 344 -5.63 14.12 -5.76
C GLY A 344 -4.98 13.93 -4.38
N GLN A 345 -4.85 15.00 -3.60
CA GLN A 345 -4.32 14.95 -2.23
C GLN A 345 -5.23 14.17 -1.29
N CYS A 346 -6.55 14.40 -1.34
CA CYS A 346 -7.46 13.70 -0.44
C CYS A 346 -7.47 12.19 -0.71
N GLU A 347 -7.38 11.78 -1.97
CA GLU A 347 -7.21 10.39 -2.37
C GLU A 347 -5.91 9.79 -1.82
N CYS A 348 -4.77 10.48 -1.98
CA CYS A 348 -3.49 10.03 -1.43
C CYS A 348 -3.53 9.89 0.10
N LEU A 349 -4.07 10.89 0.80
CA LEU A 349 -4.22 10.90 2.26
C LEU A 349 -5.16 9.79 2.74
N TYR A 350 -6.23 9.50 1.99
CA TYR A 350 -7.13 8.38 2.25
C TYR A 350 -6.39 7.05 2.16
N HIS A 351 -5.57 6.85 1.12
CA HIS A 351 -4.74 5.65 0.96
C HIS A 351 -3.66 5.51 2.05
N MET A 352 -3.14 6.63 2.57
CA MET A 352 -2.24 6.64 3.72
C MET A 352 -2.95 6.36 5.06
N GLY A 353 -4.28 6.29 5.07
CA GLY A 353 -5.07 6.12 6.28
C GLY A 353 -5.24 7.39 7.11
N LYS A 354 -4.85 8.57 6.60
CA LYS A 354 -4.95 9.87 7.27
C LYS A 354 -6.33 10.48 7.02
N TYR A 355 -7.38 9.84 7.56
CA TYR A 355 -8.76 10.13 7.16
C TYR A 355 -9.22 11.55 7.53
N GLU A 356 -8.80 12.10 8.66
CA GLU A 356 -9.17 13.46 9.03
C GLU A 356 -8.48 14.51 8.13
N GLU A 357 -7.21 14.30 7.77
CA GLU A 357 -6.50 15.14 6.80
C GLU A 357 -7.16 15.03 5.41
N ALA A 358 -7.54 13.81 4.99
CA ALA A 358 -8.25 13.57 3.74
C ALA A 358 -9.63 14.27 3.72
N ARG A 359 -10.35 14.27 4.84
CA ARG A 359 -11.63 14.95 5.02
C ARG A 359 -11.49 16.46 4.83
N GLN A 360 -10.55 17.07 5.56
CA GLN A 360 -10.25 18.51 5.46
C GLN A 360 -9.81 18.91 4.05
N CYS A 361 -8.99 18.08 3.40
CA CYS A 361 -8.54 18.32 2.03
C CYS A 361 -9.71 18.23 1.03
N SER A 362 -10.62 17.26 1.22
CA SER A 362 -11.83 17.14 0.40
C SER A 362 -12.75 18.35 0.57
N GLU A 363 -12.97 18.82 1.80
CA GLU A 363 -13.77 20.02 2.09
C GLU A 363 -13.19 21.27 1.40
N LYS A 364 -11.85 21.44 1.43
CA LYS A 364 -11.17 22.53 0.71
C LYS A 364 -11.37 22.43 -0.81
N GLY A 365 -11.20 21.23 -1.38
CA GLY A 365 -11.40 21.00 -2.81
C GLY A 365 -12.83 21.30 -3.26
N LEU A 366 -13.82 20.85 -2.49
CA LEU A 366 -15.24 21.11 -2.76
C LEU A 366 -15.56 22.60 -2.72
N ALA A 367 -15.07 23.33 -1.72
CA ALA A 367 -15.28 24.77 -1.62
C ALA A 367 -14.71 25.53 -2.83
N LEU A 368 -13.56 25.10 -3.37
CA LEU A 368 -12.99 25.69 -4.59
C LEU A 368 -13.84 25.40 -5.82
N PHE A 369 -14.36 24.17 -5.97
CA PHE A 369 -15.28 23.84 -7.06
C PHE A 369 -16.59 24.64 -6.97
N ASP A 370 -17.11 24.83 -5.76
CA ASP A 370 -18.32 25.62 -5.52
C ASP A 370 -18.10 27.10 -5.89
N ASN A 371 -16.95 27.69 -5.51
CA ASN A 371 -16.60 29.05 -5.88
C ASN A 371 -16.48 29.27 -7.40
N LEU A 372 -16.10 28.23 -8.15
CA LEU A 372 -16.02 28.25 -9.61
C LEU A 372 -17.37 28.02 -10.30
N GLY A 373 -18.45 27.76 -9.56
CA GLY A 373 -19.74 27.34 -10.12
C GLY A 373 -19.66 25.98 -10.82
N MET A 374 -18.65 25.16 -10.47
CA MET A 374 -18.44 23.82 -11.02
C MET A 374 -19.05 22.72 -10.14
N SER A 375 -19.87 23.09 -9.15
CA SER A 375 -20.61 22.17 -8.29
C SER A 375 -21.40 21.20 -9.15
N SER A 376 -21.27 19.90 -8.89
CA SER A 376 -21.98 18.80 -9.56
C SER A 376 -21.79 18.67 -11.09
N THR A 377 -21.23 19.67 -11.79
CA THR A 377 -20.90 19.60 -13.24
C THR A 377 -19.53 18.98 -13.50
N ASN A 378 -18.62 19.04 -12.52
CA ASN A 378 -17.30 18.45 -12.63
C ASN A 378 -17.25 17.06 -11.98
N ILE A 379 -16.70 16.06 -12.68
CA ILE A 379 -16.60 14.70 -12.13
C ILE A 379 -15.60 14.62 -10.95
N LEU A 380 -14.58 15.49 -10.92
CA LEU A 380 -13.68 15.62 -9.78
C LEU A 380 -14.39 16.13 -8.53
N TYR A 381 -15.44 16.94 -8.68
CA TYR A 381 -16.29 17.33 -7.56
C TYR A 381 -16.97 16.10 -6.96
N LEU A 382 -17.57 15.25 -7.81
CA LEU A 382 -18.21 14.00 -7.37
C LEU A 382 -17.20 13.02 -6.75
N ARG A 383 -15.97 12.96 -7.28
CA ARG A 383 -14.87 12.19 -6.70
C ARG A 383 -14.44 12.73 -5.33
N CYS A 384 -14.29 14.04 -5.17
CA CYS A 384 -14.05 14.67 -3.87
C CYS A 384 -15.14 14.31 -2.86
N ARG A 385 -16.42 14.38 -3.25
CA ARG A 385 -17.54 13.98 -2.38
C ARG A 385 -17.47 12.50 -1.99
N TYR A 386 -17.10 11.64 -2.94
CA TYR A 386 -16.88 10.22 -2.67
C TYR A 386 -15.78 9.99 -1.62
N TYR A 387 -14.61 10.61 -1.76
CA TYR A 387 -13.54 10.47 -0.76
C TYR A 387 -13.90 11.12 0.58
N LEU A 388 -14.60 12.26 0.57
CA LEU A 388 -15.13 12.88 1.77
C LEU A 388 -16.02 11.90 2.54
N ALA A 389 -17.00 11.29 1.86
CA ALA A 389 -17.89 10.33 2.49
C ALA A 389 -17.15 9.10 3.03
N ASN A 390 -16.20 8.54 2.28
CA ASN A 390 -15.43 7.39 2.74
C ASN A 390 -14.53 7.74 3.94
N ALA A 391 -13.95 8.94 3.97
CA ALA A 391 -13.22 9.44 5.13
C ALA A 391 -14.16 9.65 6.34
N SER A 392 -15.37 10.16 6.12
CA SER A 392 -16.40 10.30 7.16
C SER A 392 -16.87 8.95 7.72
N LEU A 393 -17.02 7.91 6.88
CA LEU A 393 -17.30 6.53 7.35
C LEU A 393 -16.19 6.02 8.28
N LEU A 394 -14.92 6.23 7.91
CA LEU A 394 -13.77 5.74 8.68
C LEU A 394 -13.48 6.57 9.94
N THR A 395 -14.03 7.79 10.02
CA THR A 395 -14.05 8.62 11.24
C THR A 395 -15.34 8.45 12.05
N ASN A 396 -16.16 7.43 11.74
CA ASN A 396 -17.40 7.07 12.43
C ASN A 396 -18.51 8.14 12.38
N LYS A 397 -18.51 8.98 11.34
CA LYS A 397 -19.55 9.97 11.06
C LYS A 397 -20.52 9.42 10.01
N ILE A 398 -21.26 8.39 10.41
CA ILE A 398 -22.03 7.58 9.46
C ILE A 398 -23.19 8.37 8.83
N GLN A 399 -23.92 9.18 9.60
CA GLN A 399 -25.03 9.98 9.06
C GLN A 399 -24.56 11.04 8.05
N GLU A 400 -23.42 11.67 8.31
CA GLU A 400 -22.80 12.62 7.38
C GLU A 400 -22.43 11.91 6.06
N ALA A 401 -21.79 10.75 6.17
CA ALA A 401 -21.42 9.97 5.00
C ALA A 401 -22.63 9.47 4.20
N ALA A 402 -23.70 9.05 4.88
CA ALA A 402 -24.95 8.62 4.24
C ALA A 402 -25.54 9.74 3.39
N TYR A 403 -25.69 10.94 3.95
CA TYR A 403 -26.18 12.11 3.23
C TYR A 403 -25.32 12.43 2.00
N ILE A 404 -23.99 12.46 2.16
CA ILE A 404 -23.08 12.78 1.06
C ILE A 404 -23.17 11.73 -0.06
N LEU A 405 -23.20 10.43 0.28
CA LEU A 405 -23.26 9.35 -0.71
C LEU A 405 -24.58 9.33 -1.46
N GLU A 406 -25.72 9.51 -0.78
CA GLU A 406 -27.04 9.52 -1.42
C GLU A 406 -27.21 10.69 -2.39
N GLU A 407 -26.74 11.88 -2.00
CA GLU A 407 -26.71 13.05 -2.87
C GLU A 407 -25.74 12.85 -4.05
N THR A 408 -24.56 12.28 -3.79
CA THR A 408 -23.57 12.00 -4.85
C THR A 408 -24.11 10.99 -5.86
N LEU A 409 -24.76 9.93 -5.39
CA LEU A 409 -25.38 8.92 -6.25
C LEU A 409 -26.48 9.52 -7.12
N ARG A 410 -27.35 10.37 -6.55
CA ARG A 410 -28.42 11.06 -7.30
C ARG A 410 -27.86 11.92 -8.43
N GLU A 411 -26.84 12.73 -8.14
CA GLU A 411 -26.18 13.54 -9.17
C GLU A 411 -25.48 12.68 -10.25
N GLN A 412 -24.81 11.60 -9.84
CA GLN A 412 -24.17 10.67 -10.78
C GLN A 412 -25.20 10.00 -11.69
N GLN A 413 -26.32 9.53 -11.16
CA GLN A 413 -27.39 8.89 -11.95
C GLN A 413 -28.08 9.85 -12.90
N TYR A 414 -28.17 11.14 -12.56
CA TYR A 414 -28.74 12.17 -13.44
C TYR A 414 -27.83 12.50 -14.64
N ARG A 415 -26.50 12.42 -14.47
CA ARG A 415 -25.53 12.96 -15.43
C ARG A 415 -24.73 11.92 -16.19
N LEU A 416 -24.44 10.79 -15.55
CA LEU A 416 -23.56 9.77 -16.08
C LEU A 416 -24.39 8.64 -16.72
N ASN A 417 -23.77 7.86 -17.59
CA ASN A 417 -24.37 6.63 -18.10
C ASN A 417 -24.73 5.70 -16.93
N GLU A 418 -25.85 4.97 -17.02
CA GLU A 418 -26.29 4.02 -15.98
C GLU A 418 -25.25 2.97 -15.58
N ASN A 419 -24.30 2.66 -16.47
CA ASN A 419 -23.20 1.73 -16.22
C ASN A 419 -21.87 2.46 -15.96
N HIS A 420 -21.88 3.74 -15.57
CA HIS A 420 -20.65 4.48 -15.27
C HIS A 420 -19.98 3.98 -13.98
N VAL A 421 -18.65 3.82 -14.00
CA VAL A 421 -17.86 3.23 -12.89
C VAL A 421 -18.03 3.97 -11.56
N HIS A 422 -18.20 5.28 -11.59
CA HIS A 422 -18.43 6.08 -10.37
C HIS A 422 -19.75 5.78 -9.67
N ILE A 423 -20.81 5.41 -10.42
CA ILE A 423 -22.07 4.97 -9.81
C ILE A 423 -21.80 3.70 -9.00
N ALA A 424 -21.05 2.76 -9.56
CA ALA A 424 -20.66 1.54 -8.86
C ALA A 424 -19.74 1.81 -7.65
N ASP A 425 -18.78 2.75 -7.77
CA ASP A 425 -17.92 3.17 -6.65
C ASP A 425 -18.77 3.68 -5.48
N THR A 426 -19.73 4.56 -5.75
CA THR A 426 -20.65 5.14 -4.76
C THR A 426 -21.59 4.07 -4.18
N LEU A 427 -22.20 3.22 -5.01
CA LEU A 427 -23.06 2.12 -4.55
C LEU A 427 -22.30 1.15 -3.63
N ARG A 428 -21.04 0.84 -3.94
CA ARG A 428 -20.20 -0.02 -3.07
C ARG A 428 -19.97 0.63 -1.70
N ALA A 429 -19.75 1.94 -1.66
CA ALA A 429 -19.61 2.71 -0.42
C ALA A 429 -20.95 2.80 0.36
N ILE A 430 -22.07 3.01 -0.33
CA ILE A 430 -23.43 2.95 0.25
C ILE A 430 -23.67 1.57 0.86
N GLY A 431 -23.28 0.50 0.15
CA GLY A 431 -23.38 -0.87 0.66
C GLY A 431 -22.58 -1.06 1.95
N LEU A 432 -21.39 -0.48 2.07
CA LEU A 432 -20.64 -0.48 3.33
C LEU A 432 -21.40 0.24 4.45
N MET A 433 -21.88 1.44 4.16
CA MET A 433 -22.63 2.27 5.12
C MET A 433 -23.90 1.57 5.61
N ILE A 434 -24.72 1.02 4.71
CA ILE A 434 -25.91 0.22 5.05
C ILE A 434 -25.54 -0.98 5.93
N GLY A 435 -24.46 -1.68 5.60
CA GLY A 435 -23.99 -2.83 6.38
C GLY A 435 -23.63 -2.45 7.82
N LEU A 436 -23.09 -1.24 8.03
CA LEU A 436 -22.75 -0.72 9.35
C LEU A 436 -23.99 -0.27 10.16
N GLU A 437 -25.03 0.27 9.51
CA GLU A 437 -26.22 0.82 10.21
C GLU A 437 -27.37 -0.17 10.40
N SER A 438 -27.66 -0.98 9.38
CA SER A 438 -28.95 -1.69 9.24
C SER A 438 -28.80 -3.19 8.96
N GLY A 439 -27.58 -3.72 9.03
CA GLY A 439 -27.25 -5.12 8.74
C GLY A 439 -26.90 -5.40 7.28
N PHE A 440 -26.18 -6.50 7.06
CA PHE A 440 -25.55 -6.80 5.77
C PHE A 440 -26.50 -7.39 4.71
N ASP A 441 -27.72 -7.79 5.07
CA ASP A 441 -28.71 -8.29 4.09
C ASP A 441 -29.12 -7.22 3.08
N LYS A 442 -29.32 -5.98 3.55
CA LYS A 442 -29.61 -4.83 2.67
C LYS A 442 -28.37 -4.38 1.90
N SER A 443 -27.18 -4.53 2.50
CA SER A 443 -25.88 -4.23 1.88
C SER A 443 -25.63 -5.10 0.64
N LEU A 444 -26.00 -6.39 0.69
CA LEU A 444 -25.80 -7.35 -0.40
C LEU A 444 -26.44 -6.87 -1.70
N LYS A 445 -27.71 -6.43 -1.68
CA LYS A 445 -28.42 -5.97 -2.89
C LYS A 445 -27.70 -4.82 -3.58
N VAL A 446 -27.26 -3.84 -2.80
CA VAL A 446 -26.60 -2.63 -3.32
C VAL A 446 -25.20 -2.97 -3.86
N ARG A 447 -24.45 -3.83 -3.17
CA ARG A 447 -23.12 -4.28 -3.64
C ARG A 447 -23.19 -5.19 -4.86
N GLN A 448 -24.26 -6.00 -5.00
CA GLN A 448 -24.50 -6.81 -6.20
C GLN A 448 -24.79 -5.93 -7.41
N GLU A 449 -25.57 -4.86 -7.22
CA GLU A 449 -25.81 -3.89 -8.29
C GLU A 449 -24.53 -3.16 -8.70
N ALA A 450 -23.67 -2.79 -7.74
CA ALA A 450 -22.35 -2.22 -8.03
C ALA A 450 -21.49 -3.19 -8.86
N LEU A 451 -21.46 -4.49 -8.51
CA LEU A 451 -20.75 -5.51 -9.27
C LEU A 451 -21.30 -5.60 -10.71
N ARG A 452 -22.63 -5.66 -10.88
CA ARG A 452 -23.29 -5.72 -12.19
C ARG A 452 -22.90 -4.56 -13.10
N ILE A 453 -22.79 -3.35 -12.54
CA ILE A 453 -22.33 -2.17 -13.28
C ILE A 453 -20.87 -2.34 -13.70
N TYR A 454 -19.98 -2.74 -12.78
CA TYR A 454 -18.58 -2.98 -13.12
C TYR A 454 -18.41 -4.08 -14.19
N GLU A 455 -19.22 -5.13 -14.16
CA GLU A 455 -19.16 -6.21 -15.15
C GLU A 455 -19.52 -5.74 -16.57
N LYS A 456 -20.44 -4.78 -16.68
CA LYS A 456 -20.81 -4.16 -17.96
C LYS A 456 -19.80 -3.10 -18.41
N ALA A 457 -19.25 -2.35 -17.45
CA ALA A 457 -18.41 -1.19 -17.72
C ALA A 457 -16.93 -1.54 -17.95
N LEU A 458 -16.46 -2.64 -17.35
CA LEU A 458 -15.05 -2.93 -17.22
C LEU A 458 -14.70 -4.36 -17.70
N PRO A 459 -13.53 -4.52 -18.33
CA PRO A 459 -12.97 -5.84 -18.62
C PRO A 459 -12.89 -6.73 -17.38
N GLU A 460 -12.94 -8.04 -17.58
CA GLU A 460 -12.92 -9.03 -16.49
C GLU A 460 -11.78 -8.80 -15.50
N ASN A 461 -10.59 -8.50 -16.01
CA ASN A 461 -9.38 -8.31 -15.21
C ASN A 461 -9.29 -6.97 -14.45
N HIS A 462 -10.31 -6.10 -14.48
CA HIS A 462 -10.20 -4.77 -13.91
C HIS A 462 -10.18 -4.79 -12.35
N PRO A 463 -9.23 -4.09 -11.69
CA PRO A 463 -9.11 -4.03 -10.21
C PRO A 463 -10.38 -3.62 -9.45
N LYS A 464 -11.19 -2.70 -10.01
CA LYS A 464 -12.51 -2.35 -9.46
C LYS A 464 -13.50 -3.53 -9.41
N ARG A 465 -13.51 -4.45 -10.40
CA ARG A 465 -14.33 -5.68 -10.34
C ARG A 465 -13.88 -6.59 -9.19
N ILE A 466 -12.57 -6.79 -9.07
CA ILE A 466 -11.97 -7.56 -7.97
C ILE A 466 -12.34 -6.96 -6.61
N SER A 467 -12.26 -5.64 -6.47
CA SER A 467 -12.62 -4.92 -5.24
C SER A 467 -14.10 -5.07 -4.90
N ALA A 468 -14.98 -5.15 -5.90
CA ALA A 468 -16.40 -5.41 -5.71
C ALA A 468 -16.68 -6.84 -5.21
N LEU A 469 -16.01 -7.84 -5.78
CA LEU A 469 -16.09 -9.24 -5.31
C LEU A 469 -15.64 -9.36 -3.84
N VAL A 470 -14.50 -8.76 -3.49
CA VAL A 470 -14.01 -8.76 -2.10
C VAL A 470 -14.96 -8.02 -1.16
N SER A 471 -15.59 -6.94 -1.61
CA SER A 471 -16.59 -6.21 -0.83
C SER A 471 -17.85 -7.04 -0.61
N LEU A 472 -18.33 -7.77 -1.63
CA LEU A 472 -19.45 -8.70 -1.51
C LEU A 472 -19.14 -9.84 -0.55
N ALA A 473 -17.95 -10.44 -0.66
CA ALA A 473 -17.51 -11.47 0.26
C ALA A 473 -17.51 -10.98 1.72
N GLY A 474 -17.09 -9.74 1.97
CA GLY A 474 -17.17 -9.14 3.30
C GLY A 474 -18.61 -8.95 3.81
N SER A 475 -19.59 -8.75 2.92
CA SER A 475 -21.01 -8.77 3.33
C SER A 475 -21.48 -10.18 3.70
N TYR A 476 -21.13 -11.19 2.90
CA TYR A 476 -21.49 -12.59 3.17
C TYR A 476 -20.82 -13.13 4.43
N GLU A 477 -19.55 -12.77 4.67
CA GLU A 477 -18.85 -13.09 5.92
C GLU A 477 -19.61 -12.52 7.13
N ALA A 478 -20.03 -11.26 7.05
CA ALA A 478 -20.75 -10.63 8.14
C ALA A 478 -22.19 -11.16 8.35
N THR A 479 -22.80 -11.81 7.35
CA THR A 479 -24.08 -12.54 7.49
C THR A 479 -23.88 -14.01 7.89
N GLY A 480 -22.65 -14.49 8.07
CA GLY A 480 -22.34 -15.88 8.41
C GLY A 480 -22.38 -16.87 7.23
N GLU A 481 -22.56 -16.37 6.00
CA GLU A 481 -22.59 -17.14 4.76
C GLU A 481 -21.16 -17.42 4.26
N PHE A 482 -20.34 -18.06 5.10
CA PHE A 482 -18.89 -18.20 4.90
C PHE A 482 -18.51 -18.91 3.58
N ARG A 483 -19.32 -19.88 3.13
CA ARG A 483 -19.06 -20.59 1.86
C ARG A 483 -19.20 -19.67 0.65
N LEU A 484 -20.26 -18.86 0.60
CA LEU A 484 -20.43 -17.86 -0.45
C LEU A 484 -19.32 -16.80 -0.39
N ALA A 485 -18.92 -16.39 0.81
CA ALA A 485 -17.78 -15.48 0.98
C ALA A 485 -16.49 -16.06 0.39
N LEU A 486 -16.19 -17.34 0.64
CA LEU A 486 -15.05 -18.04 0.04
C LEU A 486 -15.14 -18.10 -1.48
N ASP A 487 -16.30 -18.42 -2.06
CA ASP A 487 -16.48 -18.50 -3.51
C ASP A 487 -16.10 -17.18 -4.21
N TYR A 488 -16.59 -16.04 -3.69
CA TYR A 488 -16.25 -14.73 -4.22
C TYR A 488 -14.77 -14.36 -4.01
N LEU A 489 -14.18 -14.73 -2.87
CA LEU A 489 -12.77 -14.46 -2.60
C LEU A 489 -11.83 -15.30 -3.46
N TYR A 490 -12.16 -16.57 -3.72
CA TYR A 490 -11.40 -17.42 -4.64
C TYR A 490 -11.52 -16.96 -6.09
N GLN A 491 -12.69 -16.50 -6.52
CA GLN A 491 -12.83 -15.83 -7.82
C GLN A 491 -11.93 -14.59 -7.91
N ALA A 492 -11.98 -13.72 -6.90
CA ALA A 492 -11.11 -12.55 -6.82
C ALA A 492 -9.61 -12.93 -6.86
N LEU A 493 -9.19 -13.93 -6.08
CA LEU A 493 -7.81 -14.39 -6.03
C LEU A 493 -7.35 -14.98 -7.37
N HIS A 494 -8.16 -15.83 -8.01
CA HIS A 494 -7.83 -16.43 -9.32
C HIS A 494 -7.68 -15.36 -10.40
N MET A 495 -8.53 -14.33 -10.40
CA MET A 495 -8.36 -13.18 -11.28
C MET A 495 -7.06 -12.45 -10.98
N GLN A 496 -6.76 -12.19 -9.71
CA GLN A 496 -5.50 -11.54 -9.32
C GLN A 496 -4.28 -12.36 -9.72
N GLU A 497 -4.29 -13.69 -9.57
CA GLU A 497 -3.23 -14.61 -9.97
C GLU A 497 -2.96 -14.58 -11.48
N ARG A 498 -4.01 -14.40 -12.29
CA ARG A 498 -3.90 -14.36 -13.74
C ARG A 498 -3.46 -12.99 -14.31
N TYR A 499 -3.63 -11.92 -13.55
CA TYR A 499 -3.57 -10.55 -14.07
C TYR A 499 -2.66 -9.58 -13.28
N LEU A 500 -2.31 -9.89 -12.04
CA LEU A 500 -1.46 -9.06 -11.17
C LEU A 500 -0.19 -9.81 -10.77
N LEU A 501 0.86 -9.07 -10.44
CA LEU A 501 2.05 -9.62 -9.79
C LEU A 501 1.70 -10.09 -8.37
N ASP A 502 2.50 -11.02 -7.85
CA ASP A 502 2.30 -11.62 -6.54
C ASP A 502 2.34 -10.60 -5.39
N GLU A 503 3.12 -9.54 -5.57
CA GLU A 503 3.37 -8.46 -4.61
C GLU A 503 2.30 -7.35 -4.63
N HIS A 504 1.25 -7.48 -5.44
CA HIS A 504 0.25 -6.43 -5.59
C HIS A 504 -0.61 -6.25 -4.33
N SER A 505 -0.80 -5.00 -3.88
CA SER A 505 -1.52 -4.66 -2.64
C SER A 505 -2.94 -5.23 -2.56
N SER A 506 -3.66 -5.25 -3.69
CA SER A 506 -5.01 -5.81 -3.78
C SER A 506 -5.03 -7.31 -3.48
N ARG A 507 -3.96 -8.06 -3.79
CA ARG A 507 -3.87 -9.49 -3.45
C ARG A 507 -3.75 -9.68 -1.94
N ALA A 508 -2.96 -8.85 -1.26
CA ALA A 508 -2.89 -8.86 0.21
C ALA A 508 -4.26 -8.62 0.87
N VAL A 509 -5.09 -7.73 0.30
CA VAL A 509 -6.45 -7.49 0.79
C VAL A 509 -7.32 -8.74 0.67
N THR A 510 -7.29 -9.43 -0.48
CA THR A 510 -8.04 -10.68 -0.71
C THR A 510 -7.55 -11.80 0.20
N LEU A 511 -6.24 -12.00 0.31
CA LEU A 511 -5.63 -13.02 1.18
C LEU A 511 -6.01 -12.80 2.65
N ARG A 512 -5.95 -11.56 3.15
CA ARG A 512 -6.42 -11.24 4.50
C ARG A 512 -7.90 -11.56 4.68
N SER A 513 -8.75 -11.27 3.70
CA SER A 513 -10.18 -11.60 3.77
C SER A 513 -10.40 -13.12 3.78
N LEU A 514 -9.65 -13.88 2.97
CA LEU A 514 -9.66 -15.35 3.01
C LEU A 514 -9.28 -15.86 4.39
N ALA A 515 -8.21 -15.31 4.97
CA ALA A 515 -7.76 -15.67 6.31
C ALA A 515 -8.84 -15.46 7.37
N VAL A 516 -9.56 -14.33 7.32
CA VAL A 516 -10.67 -14.04 8.24
C VAL A 516 -11.81 -15.05 8.10
N VAL A 517 -12.19 -15.40 6.88
CA VAL A 517 -13.27 -16.38 6.65
C VAL A 517 -12.85 -17.78 7.08
N HIS A 518 -11.62 -18.20 6.80
CA HIS A 518 -11.08 -19.48 7.28
C HIS A 518 -10.94 -19.52 8.81
N GLU A 519 -10.59 -18.40 9.46
CA GLU A 519 -10.60 -18.28 10.92
C GLU A 519 -12.02 -18.48 11.49
N ALA A 520 -13.04 -17.91 10.86
CA ALA A 520 -14.44 -18.08 11.26
C ALA A 520 -14.95 -19.53 11.08
N LEU A 521 -14.33 -20.30 10.19
CA LEU A 521 -14.57 -21.74 9.99
C LEU A 521 -13.72 -22.65 10.91
N ASP A 522 -12.93 -22.07 11.82
CA ASP A 522 -11.95 -22.76 12.69
C ASP A 522 -10.82 -23.49 11.93
N GLU A 523 -10.58 -23.12 10.67
CA GLU A 523 -9.50 -23.65 9.81
C GLU A 523 -8.20 -22.86 10.03
N ARG A 524 -7.66 -22.92 11.25
CA ARG A 524 -6.58 -22.02 11.72
C ARG A 524 -5.29 -22.12 10.92
N ASP A 525 -4.90 -23.31 10.49
CA ASP A 525 -3.65 -23.50 9.75
C ASP A 525 -3.72 -22.82 8.36
N VAL A 526 -4.89 -22.88 7.71
CA VAL A 526 -5.16 -22.20 6.44
C VAL A 526 -5.23 -20.69 6.65
N ALA A 527 -5.91 -20.23 7.70
CA ALA A 527 -5.97 -18.82 8.06
C ALA A 527 -4.57 -18.25 8.34
N PHE A 528 -3.71 -19.00 9.02
CA PHE A 528 -2.34 -18.62 9.32
C PHE A 528 -1.51 -18.40 8.05
N ASP A 529 -1.55 -19.34 7.09
CA ASP A 529 -0.85 -19.19 5.80
C ASP A 529 -1.25 -17.90 5.08
N TYR A 530 -2.56 -17.67 4.97
CA TYR A 530 -3.07 -16.47 4.31
C TYR A 530 -2.71 -15.17 5.03
N TYR A 531 -2.75 -15.15 6.37
CA TYR A 531 -2.31 -13.97 7.14
C TYR A 531 -0.82 -13.68 6.93
N ILE A 532 0.04 -14.70 6.88
CA ILE A 532 1.48 -14.55 6.63
C ILE A 532 1.77 -14.04 5.22
N ARG A 533 1.08 -14.57 4.21
CA ARG A 533 1.24 -14.10 2.83
C ARG A 533 0.79 -12.64 2.67
N ALA A 534 -0.36 -12.28 3.25
CA ALA A 534 -0.83 -10.90 3.25
C ALA A 534 0.12 -9.96 4.03
N TYR A 535 0.62 -10.39 5.18
CA TYR A 535 1.63 -9.67 5.96
C TYR A 535 2.89 -9.40 5.15
N SER A 536 3.40 -10.42 4.45
CA SER A 536 4.64 -10.33 3.67
C SER A 536 4.53 -9.31 2.54
N ILE A 537 3.41 -9.33 1.81
CA ILE A 537 3.14 -8.34 0.75
C ILE A 537 3.06 -6.92 1.33
N TRP A 538 2.34 -6.71 2.43
CA TRP A 538 2.25 -5.37 3.03
C TRP A 538 3.56 -4.89 3.65
N MET A 539 4.39 -5.78 4.20
CA MET A 539 5.74 -5.42 4.68
C MET A 539 6.65 -5.02 3.52
N LEU A 540 6.55 -5.69 2.37
CA LEU A 540 7.29 -5.34 1.16
C LEU A 540 6.88 -3.96 0.64
N LEU A 541 5.57 -3.70 0.57
CA LEU A 541 5.03 -2.42 0.07
C LEU A 541 5.23 -1.26 1.05
N TYR A 542 5.15 -1.54 2.35
CA TYR A 542 5.26 -0.54 3.42
C TYR A 542 6.27 -1.01 4.48
N PRO A 543 7.58 -0.91 4.21
CA PRO A 543 8.63 -1.38 5.14
C PRO A 543 8.58 -0.71 6.51
N ASN A 544 8.09 0.53 6.56
CA ASN A 544 7.92 1.31 7.79
C ASN A 544 6.63 0.96 8.58
N GLY A 545 5.86 -0.03 8.10
CA GLY A 545 4.63 -0.52 8.72
C GLY A 545 3.35 0.04 8.09
N HIS A 546 2.27 -0.76 8.18
CA HIS A 546 0.93 -0.41 7.68
C HIS A 546 -0.16 -0.93 8.64
N ARG A 547 -1.35 -0.30 8.65
CA ARG A 547 -2.47 -0.73 9.52
C ARG A 547 -2.85 -2.20 9.32
N TYR A 548 -2.76 -2.68 8.08
CA TYR A 548 -3.09 -4.06 7.73
C TYR A 548 -1.95 -5.04 8.09
N THR A 549 -0.69 -4.60 8.06
CA THR A 549 0.43 -5.36 8.63
C THR A 549 0.20 -5.63 10.12
N ALA A 550 -0.13 -4.57 10.88
CA ALA A 550 -0.42 -4.70 12.29
C ALA A 550 -1.68 -5.56 12.55
N PHE A 551 -2.68 -5.49 11.68
CA PHE A 551 -3.84 -6.38 11.75
C PHE A 551 -3.45 -7.86 11.58
N CYS A 552 -2.69 -8.19 10.54
CA CYS A 552 -2.21 -9.56 10.34
C CYS A 552 -1.37 -10.04 11.52
N LEU A 553 -0.42 -9.24 12.01
CA LEU A 553 0.39 -9.59 13.18
C LEU A 553 -0.48 -9.88 14.41
N ASN A 554 -1.48 -9.04 14.68
CA ASN A 554 -2.39 -9.27 15.80
C ASN A 554 -3.17 -10.58 15.66
N LYS A 555 -3.64 -10.90 14.44
CA LYS A 555 -4.36 -12.15 14.14
C LYS A 555 -3.46 -13.38 14.25
N ILE A 556 -2.25 -13.31 13.71
CA ILE A 556 -1.19 -14.32 13.87
C ILE A 556 -0.91 -14.57 15.36
N GLY A 557 -0.77 -13.49 16.14
CA GLY A 557 -0.60 -13.60 17.59
C GLY A 557 -1.80 -14.24 18.30
N GLY A 558 -3.02 -14.00 17.82
CA GLY A 558 -4.22 -14.70 18.28
C GLY A 558 -4.15 -16.20 18.04
N ILE A 559 -3.72 -16.64 16.85
CA ILE A 559 -3.55 -18.05 16.51
C ILE A 559 -2.48 -18.71 17.39
N TYR A 560 -1.35 -18.04 17.64
CA TYR A 560 -0.33 -18.53 18.57
C TYR A 560 -0.87 -18.66 20.01
N CYS A 561 -1.67 -17.69 20.47
CA CYS A 561 -2.29 -17.72 21.79
C CYS A 561 -3.20 -18.95 21.94
N ASP A 562 -4.02 -19.24 20.92
CA ASP A 562 -4.89 -20.41 20.91
C ASP A 562 -4.11 -21.73 20.89
N GLY A 563 -2.92 -21.72 20.26
CA GLY A 563 -1.92 -22.79 20.30
C GLY A 563 -1.09 -22.88 21.59
N LYS A 564 -1.37 -22.03 22.59
CA LYS A 564 -0.61 -21.89 23.86
C LYS A 564 0.86 -21.47 23.69
N GLN A 565 1.22 -20.92 22.54
CA GLN A 565 2.52 -20.32 22.25
C GLN A 565 2.53 -18.85 22.69
N PHE A 566 2.49 -18.64 24.00
CA PHE A 566 2.24 -17.30 24.56
C PHE A 566 3.36 -16.30 24.29
N SER A 567 4.62 -16.74 24.24
CA SER A 567 5.75 -15.86 23.92
C SER A 567 5.63 -15.25 22.53
N GLU A 568 5.35 -16.08 21.52
CA GLU A 568 5.19 -15.68 20.13
C GLU A 568 3.93 -14.83 19.96
N ALA A 569 2.84 -15.18 20.67
CA ALA A 569 1.62 -14.38 20.70
C ALA A 569 1.87 -12.95 21.21
N LEU A 570 2.53 -12.81 22.37
CA LEU A 570 2.87 -11.51 22.95
C LEU A 570 3.78 -10.72 22.02
N GLN A 571 4.81 -11.34 21.44
CA GLN A 571 5.71 -10.67 20.51
C GLN A 571 4.96 -10.09 19.30
N CYS A 572 4.09 -10.87 18.67
CA CYS A 572 3.28 -10.41 17.54
C CYS A 572 2.37 -9.23 17.91
N GLN A 573 1.68 -9.34 19.05
CA GLN A 573 0.70 -8.36 19.48
C GLN A 573 1.35 -7.05 19.97
N ILE A 574 2.52 -7.13 20.62
CA ILE A 574 3.33 -5.95 20.99
C ILE A 574 3.84 -5.24 19.73
N GLN A 575 4.39 -5.98 18.76
CA GLN A 575 4.83 -5.38 17.49
C GLN A 575 3.66 -4.73 16.73
N ALA A 576 2.49 -5.37 16.70
CA ALA A 576 1.27 -4.80 16.12
C ALA A 576 0.86 -3.50 16.83
N LEU A 577 0.95 -3.46 18.18
CA LEU A 577 0.65 -2.27 18.97
C LEU A 577 1.65 -1.13 18.69
N GLU A 578 2.96 -1.42 18.66
CA GLU A 578 3.99 -0.43 18.33
C GLU A 578 3.79 0.17 16.94
N MET A 579 3.50 -0.68 15.94
CA MET A 579 3.20 -0.23 14.58
C MET A 579 1.97 0.69 14.55
N ARG A 580 0.87 0.31 15.21
CA ARG A 580 -0.33 1.16 15.24
C ARG A 580 -0.09 2.49 15.95
N THR A 581 0.63 2.48 17.07
CA THR A 581 0.96 3.69 17.83
C THR A 581 1.80 4.67 17.01
N LYS A 582 2.72 4.18 16.18
CA LYS A 582 3.54 5.03 15.28
C LYS A 582 2.77 5.63 14.11
N LEU A 583 1.69 5.00 13.64
CA LEU A 583 0.95 5.40 12.44
C LEU A 583 -0.02 6.59 12.64
N SER A 584 0.07 7.32 13.76
CA SER A 584 -0.75 8.51 14.12
C SER A 584 -2.28 8.29 14.15
N ASN A 585 -2.76 7.09 13.83
CA ASN A 585 -4.15 6.71 13.92
C ASN A 585 -4.39 6.08 15.29
N ASN A 586 -5.07 6.82 16.17
CA ASN A 586 -5.60 6.35 17.46
C ASN A 586 -6.64 5.22 17.25
N ASP A 587 -6.28 4.08 16.66
CA ASP A 587 -7.14 2.92 16.42
C ASP A 587 -6.58 1.68 17.13
N THR A 588 -6.33 1.83 18.43
CA THR A 588 -5.44 0.97 19.21
C THR A 588 -6.15 -0.04 20.14
N SER A 589 -7.46 -0.21 20.12
CA SER A 589 -8.10 -1.20 21.03
C SER A 589 -7.78 -2.66 20.70
N GLN A 590 -7.74 -3.05 19.43
CA GLN A 590 -7.62 -4.48 19.06
C GLN A 590 -6.34 -5.16 19.62
N PRO A 591 -5.14 -4.54 19.53
CA PRO A 591 -3.95 -5.11 20.18
C PRO A 591 -4.08 -5.21 21.70
N TYR A 592 -4.62 -4.20 22.38
CA TYR A 592 -4.83 -4.26 23.83
C TYR A 592 -5.78 -5.39 24.24
N THR A 593 -6.89 -5.57 23.52
CA THR A 593 -7.81 -6.69 23.79
C THR A 593 -7.14 -8.05 23.60
N SER A 594 -6.31 -8.18 22.55
CA SER A 594 -5.62 -9.43 22.23
C SER A 594 -4.50 -9.74 23.25
N LEU A 595 -3.74 -8.73 23.67
CA LEU A 595 -2.76 -8.83 24.75
C LEU A 595 -3.42 -9.21 26.07
N GLY A 596 -4.52 -8.54 26.44
CA GLY A 596 -5.29 -8.84 27.64
C GLY A 596 -5.79 -10.29 27.66
N ARG A 597 -6.32 -10.79 26.54
CA ARG A 597 -6.72 -12.19 26.38
C ARG A 597 -5.53 -13.15 26.51
N THR A 598 -4.37 -12.77 25.96
CA THR A 598 -3.15 -13.59 26.03
C THR A 598 -2.63 -13.69 27.46
N TYR A 599 -2.55 -12.57 28.20
CA TYR A 599 -2.20 -12.57 29.62
C TYR A 599 -3.18 -13.38 30.47
N LEU A 600 -4.49 -13.28 30.18
CA LEU A 600 -5.51 -14.08 30.86
C LEU A 600 -5.29 -15.58 30.64
N ASN A 601 -4.98 -16.00 29.41
CA ASN A 601 -4.70 -17.40 29.07
C ASN A 601 -3.38 -17.90 29.68
N MET A 602 -2.42 -17.01 29.94
CA MET A 602 -1.19 -17.31 30.69
C MET A 602 -1.42 -17.42 32.20
N GLY A 603 -2.56 -16.93 32.71
CA GLY A 603 -2.85 -16.81 34.14
C GLY A 603 -2.31 -15.54 34.80
N ASP A 604 -1.75 -14.60 34.04
CA ASP A 604 -1.33 -13.28 34.54
C ASP A 604 -2.54 -12.33 34.58
N ASN A 605 -3.43 -12.59 35.53
CA ASN A 605 -4.73 -11.90 35.63
C ASN A 605 -4.57 -10.39 35.89
N ILE A 606 -3.53 -9.98 36.59
CA ILE A 606 -3.26 -8.56 36.90
C ILE A 606 -2.94 -7.81 35.61
N LYS A 607 -1.97 -8.29 34.81
CA LYS A 607 -1.65 -7.66 33.51
C LYS A 607 -2.81 -7.75 32.53
N ALA A 608 -3.60 -8.83 32.59
CA ALA A 608 -4.82 -8.94 31.80
C ALA A 608 -5.79 -7.80 32.12
N ILE A 609 -6.08 -7.58 33.41
CA ILE A 609 -6.96 -6.49 33.88
C ILE A 609 -6.42 -5.12 33.44
N GLU A 610 -5.14 -4.83 33.69
CA GLU A 610 -4.51 -3.56 33.31
C GLU A 610 -4.63 -3.29 31.80
N THR A 611 -4.32 -4.30 30.97
CA THR A 611 -4.34 -4.14 29.51
C THR A 611 -5.76 -4.04 28.97
N LEU A 612 -6.73 -4.78 29.54
CA LEU A 612 -8.13 -4.72 29.15
C LEU A 612 -8.79 -3.39 29.54
N HIS A 613 -8.37 -2.76 30.64
CA HIS A 613 -8.79 -1.39 30.97
C HIS A 613 -8.40 -0.38 29.91
N LEU A 614 -7.16 -0.45 29.40
CA LEU A 614 -6.73 0.41 28.29
C LEU A 614 -7.62 0.23 27.05
N ALA A 615 -8.02 -1.01 26.75
CA ALA A 615 -8.95 -1.29 25.66
C ALA A 615 -10.36 -0.74 25.92
N CYS A 616 -10.87 -0.85 27.14
CA CYS A 616 -12.16 -0.30 27.56
C CYS A 616 -12.17 1.23 27.48
N ASP A 617 -11.15 1.89 28.03
CA ASP A 617 -11.02 3.35 28.06
C ASP A 617 -10.98 3.92 26.64
N TYR A 618 -10.28 3.24 25.74
CA TYR A 618 -10.28 3.56 24.32
C TYR A 618 -11.69 3.58 23.73
N TRP A 619 -12.48 2.51 23.94
CA TRP A 619 -13.82 2.42 23.36
C TRP A 619 -14.83 3.36 24.02
N LYS A 620 -14.69 3.61 25.33
CA LYS A 620 -15.50 4.60 26.05
C LYS A 620 -15.23 6.02 25.55
N ALA A 621 -13.98 6.36 25.24
CA ALA A 621 -13.64 7.65 24.64
C ALA A 621 -14.15 7.78 23.20
N LYS A 622 -14.15 6.68 22.43
CA LYS A 622 -14.55 6.67 21.01
C LYS A 622 -16.05 6.63 20.77
N SER A 623 -16.81 6.03 21.68
CA SER A 623 -18.24 5.76 21.50
C SER A 623 -19.02 6.21 22.73
N SER A 624 -19.90 7.19 22.54
CA SER A 624 -20.87 7.61 23.58
C SER A 624 -22.00 6.60 23.77
N ASN A 625 -22.13 5.59 22.89
CA ASN A 625 -23.13 4.53 23.02
C ASN A 625 -22.66 3.48 24.04
N PRO A 626 -23.33 3.32 25.19
CA PRO A 626 -23.00 2.31 26.20
C PRO A 626 -23.25 0.88 25.71
N SER A 627 -24.07 0.69 24.67
CA SER A 627 -24.39 -0.61 24.08
C SER A 627 -23.52 -1.00 22.89
N ASN A 628 -22.28 -0.51 22.87
CA ASN A 628 -21.31 -0.85 21.83
C ASN A 628 -20.88 -2.32 21.96
N LYS A 629 -21.14 -3.14 20.93
CA LYS A 629 -20.80 -4.57 20.90
C LYS A 629 -19.31 -4.85 21.18
N TYR A 630 -18.41 -3.98 20.72
CA TYR A 630 -16.97 -4.14 20.94
C TYR A 630 -16.59 -3.87 22.40
N LEU A 631 -17.20 -2.86 23.02
CA LEU A 631 -17.01 -2.59 24.45
C LEU A 631 -17.55 -3.76 25.28
N ASN A 632 -18.74 -4.26 24.97
CA ASN A 632 -19.35 -5.41 25.65
C ASN A 632 -18.47 -6.68 25.58
N GLY A 633 -17.84 -6.95 24.44
CA GLY A 633 -16.91 -8.06 24.29
C GLY A 633 -15.67 -7.90 25.17
N ILE A 634 -15.07 -6.70 25.21
CA ILE A 634 -13.89 -6.43 26.05
C ILE A 634 -14.24 -6.49 27.53
N GLU A 635 -15.39 -5.92 27.92
CA GLU A 635 -15.88 -5.94 29.30
C GLU A 635 -16.17 -7.38 29.77
N SER A 636 -16.64 -8.27 28.89
CA SER A 636 -16.81 -9.70 29.22
C SER A 636 -15.47 -10.40 29.50
N ILE A 637 -14.42 -10.09 28.73
CA ILE A 637 -13.07 -10.61 28.97
C ILE A 637 -12.50 -10.03 30.28
N LEU A 638 -12.73 -8.74 30.53
CA LEU A 638 -12.32 -8.07 31.77
C LEU A 638 -13.02 -8.66 33.00
N ALA A 639 -14.31 -8.94 32.91
CA ALA A 639 -15.07 -9.64 33.96
C ALA A 639 -14.51 -11.04 34.21
N THR A 640 -14.15 -11.77 33.15
CA THR A 640 -13.49 -13.07 33.27
C THR A 640 -12.14 -12.95 33.98
N ALA A 641 -11.35 -11.91 33.67
CA ALA A 641 -10.08 -11.64 34.32
C ALA A 641 -10.24 -11.30 35.82
N TYR A 642 -11.24 -10.49 36.18
CA TYR A 642 -11.60 -10.24 37.58
C TYR A 642 -12.02 -11.52 38.31
N SER A 643 -12.82 -12.37 37.65
CA SER A 643 -13.22 -13.67 38.20
C SER A 643 -12.00 -14.56 38.46
N HIS A 644 -11.02 -14.60 37.55
CA HIS A 644 -9.78 -15.35 37.75
C HIS A 644 -8.88 -14.73 38.84
N ASN A 645 -8.97 -13.43 39.06
CA ASN A 645 -8.28 -12.71 40.12
C ASN A 645 -8.94 -12.85 41.51
N GLY A 646 -10.10 -13.51 41.59
CA GLY A 646 -10.86 -13.68 42.85
C GLY A 646 -11.82 -12.54 43.18
N GLU A 647 -11.97 -11.55 42.29
CA GLU A 647 -12.86 -10.40 42.47
C GLU A 647 -14.27 -10.68 41.91
N TYR A 648 -14.90 -11.74 42.43
CA TYR A 648 -16.12 -12.31 41.83
C TYR A 648 -17.32 -11.35 41.77
N ASN A 649 -17.50 -10.50 42.79
CA ASN A 649 -18.60 -9.53 42.82
C ASN A 649 -18.44 -8.48 41.72
N LYS A 650 -17.21 -7.98 41.50
CA LYS A 650 -16.93 -7.03 40.41
C LYS A 650 -17.13 -7.67 39.04
N ALA A 651 -16.70 -8.93 38.90
CA ALA A 651 -16.94 -9.69 37.68
C ALA A 651 -18.45 -9.83 37.41
N GLN A 652 -19.24 -10.14 38.45
CA GLN A 652 -20.69 -10.29 38.35
C GLN A 652 -21.38 -9.01 37.92
N GLU A 653 -21.04 -7.87 38.55
CA GLU A 653 -21.59 -6.55 38.18
C GLU A 653 -21.34 -6.21 36.70
N ILE A 654 -20.15 -6.54 36.18
CA ILE A 654 -19.81 -6.31 34.77
C ILE A 654 -20.60 -7.28 33.87
N PHE A 655 -20.67 -8.56 34.22
CA PHE A 655 -21.45 -9.54 33.44
C PHE A 655 -22.93 -9.15 33.36
N ASP A 656 -23.54 -8.72 34.47
CA ASP A 656 -24.93 -8.29 34.51
C ASP A 656 -25.17 -7.07 33.62
N ARG A 657 -24.26 -6.08 33.65
CA ARG A 657 -24.31 -4.90 32.77
C ARG A 657 -24.19 -5.27 31.30
N VAL A 658 -23.22 -6.13 30.94
CA VAL A 658 -23.01 -6.55 29.56
C VAL A 658 -24.20 -7.37 29.05
N TYR A 659 -24.69 -8.32 29.85
CA TYR A 659 -25.86 -9.13 29.51
C TYR A 659 -27.10 -8.26 29.30
N PHE A 660 -27.36 -7.31 30.20
CA PHE A 660 -28.48 -6.37 30.07
C PHE A 660 -28.36 -5.53 28.79
N SER A 661 -27.17 -5.02 28.50
CA SER A 661 -26.90 -4.25 27.27
C SER A 661 -27.13 -5.08 26.00
N GLN A 662 -26.56 -6.29 25.93
CA GLN A 662 -26.71 -7.20 24.79
C GLN A 662 -28.18 -7.61 24.59
N LYS A 663 -28.89 -7.96 25.67
CA LYS A 663 -30.29 -8.39 25.60
C LYS A 663 -31.23 -7.27 25.14
N ASN A 664 -30.97 -6.03 25.54
CA ASN A 664 -31.72 -4.87 25.04
C ASN A 664 -31.43 -4.59 23.56
N ALA A 665 -30.19 -4.80 23.11
CA ALA A 665 -29.81 -4.61 21.71
C ALA A 665 -30.34 -5.73 20.80
N ASN A 666 -30.40 -6.97 21.29
CA ASN A 666 -30.94 -8.11 20.58
C ASN A 666 -31.87 -8.96 21.47
N PRO A 667 -33.17 -8.61 21.55
CA PRO A 667 -34.14 -9.31 22.38
C PRO A 667 -34.37 -10.76 21.96
N GLU A 668 -34.22 -11.06 20.66
CA GLU A 668 -34.42 -12.39 20.08
C GLU A 668 -33.26 -13.35 20.41
N GLY A 669 -32.09 -12.81 20.74
CA GLY A 669 -30.89 -13.56 21.12
C GLY A 669 -29.81 -13.51 20.04
N ASN A 670 -28.57 -13.78 20.44
CA ASN A 670 -27.42 -13.97 19.55
C ASN A 670 -26.36 -14.82 20.26
N PRO A 671 -25.34 -15.32 19.53
CA PRO A 671 -24.23 -16.06 20.14
C PRO A 671 -23.50 -15.30 21.26
N ASP A 672 -23.35 -13.98 21.14
CA ASP A 672 -22.66 -13.15 22.14
C ASP A 672 -23.31 -13.23 23.53
N ILE A 673 -24.64 -13.21 23.60
CA ILE A 673 -25.39 -13.40 24.85
C ILE A 673 -25.12 -14.81 25.42
N GLY A 674 -25.07 -15.82 24.56
CA GLY A 674 -24.72 -17.19 24.95
C GLY A 674 -23.33 -17.29 25.59
N TYR A 675 -22.32 -16.67 24.97
CA TYR A 675 -20.95 -16.61 25.52
C TYR A 675 -20.89 -15.85 26.85
N THR A 676 -21.55 -14.68 26.96
CA THR A 676 -21.60 -13.91 28.21
C THR A 676 -22.26 -14.71 29.34
N LEU A 677 -23.37 -15.41 29.06
CA LEU A 677 -24.03 -16.28 30.04
C LEU A 677 -23.15 -17.45 30.49
N HIS A 678 -22.39 -18.06 29.58
CA HIS A 678 -21.41 -19.09 29.93
C HIS A 678 -20.37 -18.52 30.93
N HIS A 679 -19.72 -17.41 30.57
CA HIS A 679 -18.68 -16.84 31.44
C HIS A 679 -19.23 -16.36 32.79
N MET A 680 -20.44 -15.80 32.80
CA MET A 680 -21.19 -15.45 34.02
C MET A 680 -21.49 -16.69 34.88
N ALA A 681 -21.93 -17.80 34.28
CA ALA A 681 -22.16 -19.05 34.98
C ALA A 681 -20.88 -19.61 35.62
N SER A 682 -19.75 -19.50 34.92
CA SER A 682 -18.42 -19.85 35.46
C SER A 682 -18.05 -18.98 36.67
N ASN A 683 -18.40 -17.69 36.68
CA ASN A 683 -18.19 -16.81 37.82
C ASN A 683 -19.08 -17.20 39.02
N LEU A 684 -20.38 -17.42 38.78
CA LEU A 684 -21.33 -17.86 39.81
C LEU A 684 -20.92 -19.20 40.43
N MET A 685 -20.42 -20.14 39.62
CA MET A 685 -19.86 -21.40 40.12
C MET A 685 -18.69 -21.14 41.09
N ARG A 686 -17.78 -20.19 40.79
CA ARG A 686 -16.67 -19.83 41.70
C ARG A 686 -17.13 -19.11 42.96
N MET A 687 -18.28 -18.42 42.91
CA MET A 687 -18.93 -17.84 44.08
C MET A 687 -19.64 -18.87 44.98
N GLY A 688 -19.82 -20.11 44.50
CA GLY A 688 -20.62 -21.14 45.18
C GLY A 688 -22.12 -21.06 44.90
N GLU A 689 -22.55 -20.20 43.99
CA GLU A 689 -23.94 -19.98 43.56
C GLU A 689 -24.36 -21.04 42.53
N TYR A 690 -24.32 -22.32 42.90
CA TYR A 690 -24.43 -23.43 41.95
C TYR A 690 -25.78 -23.48 41.20
N ASN A 691 -26.89 -23.16 41.86
CA ASN A 691 -28.22 -23.13 41.22
C ASN A 691 -28.26 -22.07 40.10
N HIS A 692 -27.86 -20.84 40.41
CA HIS A 692 -27.82 -19.75 39.45
C HIS A 692 -26.83 -20.04 38.31
N ALA A 693 -25.69 -20.69 38.62
CA ALA A 693 -24.75 -21.12 37.60
C ALA A 693 -25.38 -22.12 36.61
N ILE A 694 -26.10 -23.14 37.09
CA ILE A 694 -26.79 -24.12 36.24
C ILE A 694 -27.83 -23.43 35.35
N GLU A 695 -28.65 -22.54 35.91
CA GLU A 695 -29.63 -21.78 35.12
C GLU A 695 -28.97 -20.96 34.00
N CYS A 696 -27.85 -20.29 34.29
CA CYS A 696 -27.10 -19.53 33.29
C CYS A 696 -26.47 -20.43 32.22
N TYR A 697 -25.89 -21.59 32.60
CA TYR A 697 -25.39 -22.57 31.63
C TYR A 697 -26.50 -23.09 30.72
N GLN A 698 -27.69 -23.36 31.27
CA GLN A 698 -28.81 -23.86 30.48
C GLN A 698 -29.31 -22.81 29.49
N LYS A 699 -29.49 -21.56 29.93
CA LYS A 699 -29.83 -20.44 29.04
C LYS A 699 -28.77 -20.21 27.96
N SER A 700 -27.48 -20.32 28.32
CA SER A 700 -26.37 -20.23 27.37
C SER A 700 -26.49 -21.33 26.30
N LEU A 701 -26.71 -22.58 26.73
CA LEU A 701 -26.85 -23.73 25.83
C LEU A 701 -28.04 -23.59 24.89
N ASP A 702 -29.20 -23.19 25.40
CA ASP A 702 -30.43 -22.98 24.61
C ASP A 702 -30.21 -21.93 23.52
N ILE A 703 -29.50 -20.84 23.83
CA ILE A 703 -29.16 -19.81 22.85
C ILE A 703 -28.15 -20.34 21.83
N LEU A 704 -27.06 -20.95 22.28
CA LEU A 704 -25.98 -21.41 21.39
C LEU A 704 -26.44 -22.51 20.43
N LEU A 705 -27.34 -23.40 20.84
CA LEU A 705 -27.91 -24.46 19.99
C LEU A 705 -28.78 -23.93 18.84
N ASN A 706 -29.28 -22.69 18.93
CA ASN A 706 -30.00 -22.05 17.82
C ASN A 706 -29.05 -21.62 16.69
N TYR A 707 -27.76 -21.45 16.97
CA TYR A 707 -26.77 -20.94 16.00
C TYR A 707 -25.70 -21.97 15.63
N PHE A 708 -25.41 -22.91 16.53
CA PHE A 708 -24.32 -23.85 16.38
C PHE A 708 -24.81 -25.29 16.47
N SER A 709 -24.17 -26.19 15.71
CA SER A 709 -24.42 -27.63 15.83
C SER A 709 -24.01 -28.16 17.20
N GLU A 710 -24.54 -29.32 17.60
CA GLU A 710 -24.18 -29.96 18.87
C GLU A 710 -22.69 -30.27 19.02
N ASN A 711 -21.97 -30.41 17.89
CA ASN A 711 -20.54 -30.69 17.86
C ASN A 711 -19.67 -29.43 17.90
N HIS A 712 -20.27 -28.24 17.97
CA HIS A 712 -19.52 -27.00 18.08
C HIS A 712 -18.78 -26.93 19.42
N ARG A 713 -17.51 -26.50 19.39
CA ARG A 713 -16.62 -26.48 20.55
C ARG A 713 -17.24 -25.80 21.77
N GLU A 714 -17.92 -24.68 21.57
CA GLU A 714 -18.54 -23.95 22.68
C GLU A 714 -19.71 -24.71 23.31
N VAL A 715 -20.55 -25.35 22.49
CA VAL A 715 -21.70 -26.13 22.97
C VAL A 715 -21.23 -27.30 23.82
N ILE A 716 -20.17 -27.97 23.38
CA ILE A 716 -19.51 -29.05 24.15
C ILE A 716 -18.98 -28.51 25.47
N MET A 717 -18.24 -27.40 25.44
CA MET A 717 -17.63 -26.80 26.64
C MET A 717 -18.69 -26.36 27.67
N VAL A 718 -19.78 -25.74 27.24
CA VAL A 718 -20.90 -25.36 28.11
C VAL A 718 -21.52 -26.60 28.77
N ARG A 719 -21.76 -27.68 28.00
CA ARG A 719 -22.27 -28.95 28.54
C ARG A 719 -21.33 -29.56 29.58
N GLU A 720 -20.02 -29.61 29.30
CA GLU A 720 -19.02 -30.14 30.22
C GLU A 720 -18.96 -29.34 31.53
N LYS A 721 -19.00 -28.00 31.43
CA LYS A 721 -18.99 -27.12 32.59
C LYS A 721 -20.26 -27.24 33.41
N MET A 722 -21.43 -27.31 32.77
CA MET A 722 -22.71 -27.53 33.45
C MET A 722 -22.70 -28.86 34.22
N ALA A 723 -22.26 -29.96 33.59
CA ALA A 723 -22.14 -31.27 34.25
C ALA A 723 -21.16 -31.24 35.44
N THR A 724 -20.08 -30.46 35.34
CA THR A 724 -19.14 -30.25 36.44
C THR A 724 -19.83 -29.56 37.62
N VAL A 725 -20.63 -28.53 37.38
CA VAL A 725 -21.36 -27.78 38.41
C VAL A 725 -22.41 -28.66 39.09
N GLU A 726 -23.17 -29.43 38.32
CA GLU A 726 -24.15 -30.39 38.86
C GLU A 726 -23.49 -31.43 39.77
N THR A 727 -22.30 -31.91 39.40
CA THR A 727 -21.53 -32.86 40.20
C THR A 727 -21.04 -32.22 41.50
N LEU A 728 -20.56 -30.98 41.45
CA LEU A 728 -20.14 -30.22 42.64
C LEU A 728 -21.32 -29.95 43.57
N MET A 729 -22.46 -29.55 43.03
CA MET A 729 -23.68 -29.30 43.79
C MET A 729 -24.15 -30.56 44.53
N ARG A 730 -24.12 -31.74 43.89
CA ARG A 730 -24.46 -33.01 44.55
C ARG A 730 -23.51 -33.36 45.69
N LYS A 731 -22.22 -33.06 45.57
CA LYS A 731 -21.25 -33.27 46.66
C LYS A 731 -21.53 -32.35 47.85
N VAL A 732 -21.74 -31.06 47.59
CA VAL A 732 -22.04 -30.06 48.63
C VAL A 732 -23.37 -30.33 49.34
N GLN A 733 -24.31 -31.02 48.69
CA GLN A 733 -25.58 -31.45 49.32
C GLN A 733 -25.46 -32.77 50.12
N GLN A 734 -24.37 -33.51 49.94
CA GLN A 734 -24.10 -34.78 50.63
C GLN A 734 -23.17 -34.62 51.84
N ASP A 735 -22.35 -33.57 51.84
CA ASP A 735 -21.55 -33.10 52.98
C ASP A 735 -22.38 -32.18 53.90
#